data_AF-G1NW13-F1
#
_entry.id   AF-G1NW13-F1
#
_cell.length_a   1.000
_cell.length_b   1.000
_cell.length_c   1.000
_cell.angle_alpha   90.00
_cell.angle_beta   90.00
_cell.angle_gamma   90.00
#
_symmetry.space_group_name_H-M   'P 1'
#
loop_
_entity.id
_entity.type
_entity.pdbx_description
1 polymer ?
#
loop_
_entity_poly.entity_id
_entity_poly.type
_entity_poly.pdbx_seq_one_letter_code
_entity_poly.pdbx_strand_id
1 'polypeptide(L)'
;MAAEEGSQDTLRLQFQAMQEMQHRRLQKQMEKQKEKELSLNSRDDDPEEPLEVFDGLSLLQAGEQNSQSGFERRVLEDEIEQLRHQLRETVDENGRLYKLLKERDFEIKHLKKKLEEDRFAFTGSAGVAGDAIASKIVELSKRNRVLMAESEGAKTRVKQLSNRVRELEQELQTALARLPAKGATDAGAKPPRAQPGDGALPETPELKALQDRLATANLKTSDLRNQVQSLKQDLRMAQKVLASEVGEDVNIQQLLSSPGTWRGRAQQILVLQSKVRELEKQLGQTQSQSVGAASDEPSVCPDPRKLTAQEKNLLRIRNLEREKQEGWEKLAAERDALQRELDELKKRFEGLRSRNKVLASEVKTLRSQMGTLVEKGRHDDELIDALMVQLKQLQEILGSLSLQEEKTRASQHCLDQQLNNEAQQSSSLVAQLQAMVAEREAKVRRLELEIGQLSAQYHRNKGVSEGSGGPEVGPAPTEVPEDTGLASAGDHGRLRSPRSVTSLGHTLVESARTWPSPPSPHGASPRFLDSPEHRGWQAQVTELKALWQATEVERNRLTEFVTVLQKRTWEVEGGRSVLRGGDRSAEEVVRPTSVNSLRPHSQPWSLSPAMVPEPSHPRPSVCLPASTARHNPNAREKKDRSLAQPSSMPVESQMEEITTRLAIQAEENEMLKAAGRALRGKEEDFRMYHETLGQVKGVFLKALRQQKEDKR
;
A
#
# COMPACT_ATOMS: atom_id res chain seq x y z
N MET A 1 36.79 -26.29 19.30
CA MET A 1 36.67 -26.47 20.77
C MET A 1 35.57 -25.58 21.33
N ALA A 2 35.79 -24.32 21.74
CA ALA A 2 34.73 -23.50 22.39
C ALA A 2 33.38 -23.37 21.62
N ALA A 3 33.38 -23.44 20.28
CA ALA A 3 32.16 -23.41 19.47
C ALA A 3 31.37 -24.75 19.45
N GLU A 4 32.01 -25.88 19.77
CA GLU A 4 31.33 -27.19 19.88
C GLU A 4 30.73 -27.41 21.27
N GLU A 5 31.36 -26.90 22.34
CA GLU A 5 30.79 -26.96 23.69
C GLU A 5 29.43 -26.25 23.75
N GLY A 6 29.34 -25.04 23.17
CA GLY A 6 28.05 -24.32 23.10
C GLY A 6 26.96 -25.05 22.30
N SER A 7 27.32 -25.87 21.31
CA SER A 7 26.33 -26.67 20.57
C SER A 7 25.91 -27.93 21.35
N GLN A 8 26.84 -28.57 22.06
CA GLN A 8 26.53 -29.69 22.96
C GLN A 8 25.67 -29.26 24.15
N ASP A 9 25.93 -28.10 24.76
CA ASP A 9 25.12 -27.59 25.86
C ASP A 9 23.73 -27.16 25.39
N THR A 10 23.59 -26.62 24.18
CA THR A 10 22.28 -26.37 23.57
C THR A 10 21.49 -27.67 23.37
N LEU A 11 22.13 -28.74 22.91
CA LEU A 11 21.53 -30.07 22.76
C LEU A 11 21.15 -30.70 24.11
N ARG A 12 22.00 -30.56 25.14
CA ARG A 12 21.70 -31.00 26.51
C ARG A 12 20.48 -30.27 27.08
N LEU A 13 20.39 -28.95 26.92
CA LEU A 13 19.24 -28.17 27.37
C LEU A 13 17.94 -28.57 26.63
N GLN A 14 18.01 -28.83 25.33
CA GLN A 14 16.86 -29.35 24.57
C GLN A 14 16.43 -30.75 25.02
N PHE A 15 17.38 -31.64 25.31
CA PHE A 15 17.11 -32.97 25.82
C PHE A 15 16.50 -32.94 27.24
N GLN A 16 17.04 -32.09 28.12
CA GLN A 16 16.51 -31.87 29.47
C GLN A 16 15.08 -31.32 29.43
N ALA A 17 14.80 -30.33 28.57
CA ALA A 17 13.45 -29.81 28.36
C ALA A 17 12.47 -30.87 27.81
N MET A 18 12.95 -31.79 26.96
CA MET A 18 12.16 -32.92 26.47
C MET A 18 11.84 -33.92 27.59
N GLN A 19 12.81 -34.27 28.43
CA GLN A 19 12.59 -35.14 29.60
C GLN A 19 11.63 -34.51 30.60
N GLU A 20 11.76 -33.20 30.87
CA GLU A 20 10.84 -32.48 31.76
C GLU A 20 9.41 -32.45 31.18
N MET A 21 9.25 -32.28 29.86
CA MET A 21 7.94 -32.38 29.21
C MET A 21 7.32 -33.77 29.36
N GLN A 22 8.11 -34.85 29.24
CA GLN A 22 7.63 -36.22 29.45
C GLN A 22 7.23 -36.46 30.91
N HIS A 23 8.04 -36.03 31.88
CA HIS A 23 7.68 -36.09 33.31
C HIS A 23 6.39 -35.32 33.62
N ARG A 24 6.23 -34.10 33.09
CA ARG A 24 4.99 -33.31 33.26
C ARG A 24 3.76 -33.97 32.59
N ARG A 25 3.93 -34.71 31.49
CA ARG A 25 2.83 -35.50 30.88
C ARG A 25 2.45 -36.70 31.74
N LEU A 26 3.44 -37.44 32.24
CA LEU A 26 3.21 -38.58 33.13
C LEU A 26 2.54 -38.14 34.43
N GLN A 27 3.02 -37.06 35.04
CA GLN A 27 2.42 -36.49 36.25
C GLN A 27 0.95 -36.10 36.03
N LYS A 28 0.62 -35.44 34.91
CA LYS A 28 -0.78 -35.13 34.55
C LYS A 28 -1.64 -36.36 34.27
N GLN A 29 -1.05 -37.48 33.85
CA GLN A 29 -1.78 -38.75 33.74
C GLN A 29 -2.04 -39.37 35.12
N MET A 30 -1.05 -39.33 36.02
CA MET A 30 -1.21 -39.76 37.42
C MET A 30 -2.22 -38.91 38.18
N GLU A 31 -2.22 -37.59 38.00
CA GLU A 31 -3.22 -36.67 38.56
C GLU A 31 -4.62 -37.00 38.03
N LYS A 32 -4.79 -37.21 36.73
CA LYS A 32 -6.07 -37.64 36.14
C LYS A 32 -6.51 -39.05 36.53
N GLN A 33 -5.59 -39.95 36.88
CA GLN A 33 -5.94 -41.25 37.45
C GLN A 33 -6.42 -41.09 38.89
N LYS A 34 -5.72 -40.29 39.71
CA LYS A 34 -6.15 -39.96 41.09
C LYS A 34 -7.48 -39.22 41.13
N GLU A 35 -7.72 -38.26 40.23
CA GLU A 35 -9.02 -37.59 40.10
C GLU A 35 -10.15 -38.58 39.76
N LYS A 36 -9.86 -39.57 38.91
CA LYS A 36 -10.81 -40.64 38.56
C LYS A 36 -11.07 -41.59 39.73
N GLU A 37 -10.03 -42.03 40.43
CA GLU A 37 -10.12 -42.86 41.63
C GLU A 37 -10.88 -42.13 42.75
N LEU A 38 -10.63 -40.83 42.96
CA LEU A 38 -11.39 -39.99 43.89
C LEU A 38 -12.86 -39.83 43.46
N SER A 39 -13.15 -39.73 42.16
CA SER A 39 -14.53 -39.67 41.64
C SER A 39 -15.28 -41.02 41.64
N LEU A 40 -14.56 -42.12 41.84
CA LEU A 40 -15.12 -43.46 42.03
C LEU A 40 -15.37 -43.69 43.52
N ASN A 41 -14.37 -43.44 44.38
CA ASN A 41 -14.51 -43.53 45.83
C ASN A 41 -15.57 -42.56 46.40
N SER A 42 -15.89 -41.44 45.73
CA SER A 42 -16.97 -40.54 46.15
C SER A 42 -18.38 -41.05 45.81
N ARG A 43 -18.53 -42.33 45.43
CA ARG A 43 -19.76 -42.91 44.89
C ARG A 43 -20.13 -44.28 45.48
N ASP A 44 -19.30 -44.82 46.38
CA ASP A 44 -19.45 -46.15 46.98
C ASP A 44 -19.89 -46.11 48.46
N ASP A 45 -20.33 -44.96 48.98
CA ASP A 45 -20.97 -44.81 50.31
C ASP A 45 -22.51 -44.62 50.18
N ASP A 46 -23.19 -45.64 49.63
CA ASP A 46 -24.58 -45.99 50.00
C ASP A 46 -24.90 -47.41 49.46
N PRO A 47 -25.44 -48.33 50.28
CA PRO A 47 -25.66 -49.72 49.88
C PRO A 47 -27.00 -49.95 49.14
N GLU A 48 -27.04 -51.07 48.40
CA GLU A 48 -28.16 -52.01 48.13
C GLU A 48 -29.59 -51.58 48.59
N GLU A 49 -30.68 -51.71 47.82
CA GLU A 49 -31.05 -52.76 46.84
C GLU A 49 -32.24 -52.26 45.92
N PRO A 50 -33.10 -53.06 45.22
CA PRO A 50 -33.56 -52.68 43.88
C PRO A 50 -35.04 -52.25 43.75
N LEU A 51 -35.38 -51.83 42.53
CA LEU A 51 -36.71 -51.43 42.02
C LEU A 51 -37.87 -52.35 42.44
N GLU A 52 -38.81 -51.81 43.23
CA GLU A 52 -40.20 -52.28 43.29
C GLU A 52 -41.19 -51.16 42.93
N VAL A 53 -42.25 -51.55 42.24
CA VAL A 53 -43.39 -50.70 41.89
C VAL A 53 -44.41 -50.78 43.02
N PHE A 54 -44.79 -49.64 43.62
CA PHE A 54 -46.09 -49.57 44.30
C PHE A 54 -46.79 -48.22 44.19
N ASP A 55 -48.11 -48.33 44.00
CA ASP A 55 -49.12 -47.27 43.95
C ASP A 55 -49.56 -46.89 45.38
N GLY A 56 -50.08 -45.68 45.62
CA GLY A 56 -50.58 -45.34 46.95
C GLY A 56 -50.62 -43.86 47.36
N LEU A 57 -51.69 -43.18 46.97
CA LEU A 57 -52.48 -42.20 47.77
C LEU A 57 -51.88 -41.64 49.08
N SER A 58 -51.75 -40.32 49.15
CA SER A 58 -51.99 -39.54 50.39
C SER A 58 -52.59 -38.18 50.09
N LEU A 59 -53.93 -38.15 50.06
CA LEU A 59 -54.73 -36.93 50.05
C LEU A 59 -54.99 -36.49 51.51
N LEU A 60 -55.23 -35.18 51.71
CA LEU A 60 -55.79 -34.55 52.92
C LEU A 60 -54.82 -34.12 54.05
N GLN A 61 -54.07 -33.03 53.82
CA GLN A 61 -54.10 -31.91 54.78
C GLN A 61 -53.84 -30.55 54.07
N ALA A 62 -54.30 -29.44 54.68
CA ALA A 62 -54.14 -28.06 54.21
C ALA A 62 -54.85 -27.65 52.89
N GLY A 63 -56.16 -27.90 52.82
CA GLY A 63 -57.03 -27.21 51.86
C GLY A 63 -57.23 -25.73 52.22
N GLU A 64 -56.28 -24.87 51.84
CA GLU A 64 -56.47 -23.43 51.53
C GLU A 64 -55.19 -22.75 51.00
N GLN A 65 -53.98 -23.30 51.25
CA GLN A 65 -52.73 -22.82 50.63
C GLN A 65 -52.40 -23.48 49.28
N ASN A 66 -53.15 -24.51 48.89
CA ASN A 66 -52.79 -25.40 47.79
C ASN A 66 -53.07 -24.82 46.38
N SER A 67 -53.86 -23.73 46.29
CA SER A 67 -54.16 -23.04 45.02
C SER A 67 -53.02 -22.14 44.55
N GLN A 68 -52.35 -21.44 45.47
CA GLN A 68 -51.11 -20.69 45.18
C GLN A 68 -49.95 -21.66 44.92
N SER A 69 -49.71 -22.62 45.82
CA SER A 69 -48.63 -23.61 45.64
C SER A 69 -48.80 -24.44 44.36
N GLY A 70 -50.03 -24.80 43.98
CA GLY A 70 -50.33 -25.51 42.73
C GLY A 70 -50.32 -24.63 41.47
N PHE A 71 -50.27 -23.31 41.59
CA PHE A 71 -50.00 -22.40 40.46
C PHE A 71 -48.48 -22.19 40.31
N GLU A 72 -47.79 -21.84 41.40
CA GLU A 72 -46.34 -21.69 41.44
C GLU A 72 -45.62 -22.97 40.99
N ARG A 73 -46.10 -24.15 41.42
CA ARG A 73 -45.56 -25.44 40.95
C ARG A 73 -45.72 -25.63 39.45
N ARG A 74 -46.87 -25.26 38.87
CA ARG A 74 -47.08 -25.37 37.41
C ARG A 74 -46.22 -24.38 36.63
N VAL A 75 -46.08 -23.14 37.11
CA VAL A 75 -45.15 -22.16 36.50
C VAL A 75 -43.70 -22.66 36.54
N LEU A 76 -43.28 -23.28 37.64
CA LEU A 76 -41.95 -23.91 37.74
C LEU A 76 -41.81 -25.17 36.86
N GLU A 77 -42.86 -25.97 36.71
CA GLU A 77 -42.89 -27.12 35.80
C GLU A 77 -42.79 -26.67 34.33
N ASP A 78 -43.55 -25.62 33.95
CA ASP A 78 -43.49 -24.98 32.63
C ASP A 78 -42.10 -24.38 32.35
N GLU A 79 -41.48 -23.69 33.34
CA GLU A 79 -40.12 -23.15 33.23
C GLU A 79 -39.07 -24.27 33.08
N ILE A 80 -39.19 -25.35 33.86
CA ILE A 80 -38.34 -26.54 33.73
C ILE A 80 -38.50 -27.18 32.35
N GLU A 81 -39.72 -27.20 31.80
CA GLU A 81 -39.98 -27.77 30.47
C GLU A 81 -39.45 -26.87 29.34
N GLN A 82 -39.53 -25.55 29.50
CA GLN A 82 -38.89 -24.56 28.62
C GLN A 82 -37.36 -24.67 28.66
N LEU A 83 -36.76 -24.76 29.85
CA LEU A 83 -35.31 -24.95 30.01
C LEU A 83 -34.86 -26.29 29.41
N ARG A 84 -35.64 -27.36 29.56
CA ARG A 84 -35.40 -28.65 28.87
C ARG A 84 -35.51 -28.51 27.35
N HIS A 85 -36.41 -27.67 26.84
CA HIS A 85 -36.51 -27.42 25.41
C HIS A 85 -35.29 -26.65 24.88
N GLN A 86 -34.89 -25.57 25.54
CA GLN A 86 -33.68 -24.81 25.21
C GLN A 86 -32.40 -25.67 25.32
N LEU A 87 -32.33 -26.57 26.30
CA LEU A 87 -31.22 -27.52 26.41
C LEU A 87 -31.18 -28.51 25.23
N ARG A 88 -32.34 -28.96 24.73
CA ARG A 88 -32.39 -29.79 23.50
C ARG A 88 -31.96 -28.99 22.27
N GLU A 89 -32.49 -27.78 22.08
CA GLU A 89 -32.14 -26.92 20.94
C GLU A 89 -30.65 -26.56 20.90
N THR A 90 -30.06 -26.24 22.05
CA THR A 90 -28.62 -25.94 22.15
C THR A 90 -27.76 -27.19 21.93
N VAL A 91 -28.21 -28.38 22.34
CA VAL A 91 -27.54 -29.65 22.00
C VAL A 91 -27.61 -29.93 20.50
N ASP A 92 -28.76 -29.69 19.85
CA ASP A 92 -28.95 -29.89 18.41
C ASP A 92 -28.17 -28.86 17.57
N GLU A 93 -28.06 -27.61 18.03
CA GLU A 93 -27.22 -26.58 17.43
C GLU A 93 -25.73 -26.94 17.57
N ASN A 94 -25.28 -27.31 18.78
CA ASN A 94 -23.92 -27.81 18.98
C ASN A 94 -23.62 -29.04 18.09
N GLY A 95 -24.58 -29.96 17.92
CA GLY A 95 -24.49 -31.09 17.02
C GLY A 95 -24.33 -30.70 15.54
N ARG A 96 -25.02 -29.64 15.10
CA ARG A 96 -24.87 -29.04 13.76
C ARG A 96 -23.53 -28.34 13.59
N LEU A 97 -23.10 -27.54 14.57
CA LEU A 97 -21.79 -26.88 14.58
C LEU A 97 -20.62 -27.89 14.55
N TYR A 98 -20.70 -29.01 15.30
CA TYR A 98 -19.68 -30.07 15.24
C TYR A 98 -19.63 -30.78 13.88
N LYS A 99 -20.74 -30.92 13.16
CA LYS A 99 -20.74 -31.46 11.78
C LYS A 99 -20.06 -30.47 10.83
N LEU A 100 -20.46 -29.20 10.87
CA LEU A 100 -19.86 -28.15 10.04
C LEU A 100 -18.35 -28.01 10.32
N LEU A 101 -17.92 -28.04 11.58
CA LEU A 101 -16.50 -28.00 11.94
C LEU A 101 -15.72 -29.16 11.31
N LYS A 102 -16.26 -30.39 11.35
CA LYS A 102 -15.65 -31.56 10.71
C LYS A 102 -15.55 -31.39 9.19
N GLU A 103 -16.59 -30.88 8.54
CA GLU A 103 -16.58 -30.59 7.10
C GLU A 103 -15.48 -29.58 6.74
N ARG A 104 -15.35 -28.49 7.50
CA ARG A 104 -14.28 -27.50 7.30
C ARG A 104 -12.89 -28.05 7.60
N ASP A 105 -12.75 -28.91 8.60
CA ASP A 105 -11.48 -29.62 8.85
C ASP A 105 -11.10 -30.56 7.68
N PHE A 106 -12.07 -31.22 7.06
CA PHE A 106 -11.84 -32.02 5.85
C PHE A 106 -11.47 -31.14 4.66
N GLU A 107 -12.16 -30.01 4.46
CA GLU A 107 -11.83 -29.02 3.42
C GLU A 107 -10.41 -28.45 3.61
N ILE A 108 -10.06 -28.05 4.84
CA ILE A 108 -8.70 -27.56 5.19
C ILE A 108 -7.65 -28.64 4.94
N LYS A 109 -7.90 -29.91 5.27
CA LYS A 109 -6.99 -31.02 4.97
C LYS A 109 -6.84 -31.22 3.46
N HIS A 110 -7.94 -31.14 2.70
CA HIS A 110 -7.92 -31.28 1.24
C HIS A 110 -7.18 -30.11 0.57
N LEU A 111 -7.42 -28.87 1.00
CA LEU A 111 -6.71 -27.69 0.51
C LEU A 111 -5.23 -27.70 0.90
N LYS A 112 -4.87 -28.18 2.10
CA LYS A 112 -3.46 -28.42 2.46
C LYS A 112 -2.82 -29.48 1.57
N LYS A 113 -3.50 -30.60 1.30
CA LYS A 113 -3.00 -31.64 0.39
C LYS A 113 -2.79 -31.09 -1.03
N LYS A 114 -3.75 -30.32 -1.56
CA LYS A 114 -3.60 -29.61 -2.85
C LYS A 114 -2.43 -28.62 -2.84
N LEU A 115 -2.30 -27.78 -1.81
CA LEU A 115 -1.16 -26.88 -1.67
C LEU A 115 0.17 -27.62 -1.55
N GLU A 116 0.20 -28.82 -0.98
CA GLU A 116 1.40 -29.67 -0.96
C GLU A 116 1.66 -30.34 -2.31
N GLU A 117 0.65 -30.80 -3.03
CA GLU A 117 0.74 -31.30 -4.40
C GLU A 117 1.22 -30.20 -5.38
N ASP A 118 0.64 -29.00 -5.30
CA ASP A 118 1.07 -27.80 -6.03
C ASP A 118 2.48 -27.38 -5.62
N ARG A 119 2.83 -27.47 -4.32
CA ARG A 119 4.20 -27.27 -3.85
C ARG A 119 5.14 -28.35 -4.37
N PHE A 120 4.70 -29.59 -4.57
CA PHE A 120 5.52 -30.63 -5.21
C PHE A 120 5.63 -30.43 -6.73
N ALA A 121 4.63 -29.85 -7.40
CA ALA A 121 4.71 -29.45 -8.80
C ALA A 121 5.65 -28.24 -9.01
N PHE A 122 5.59 -27.24 -8.12
CA PHE A 122 6.37 -26.00 -8.20
C PHE A 122 7.79 -26.13 -7.60
N THR A 123 7.92 -26.85 -6.48
CA THR A 123 9.20 -27.13 -5.79
C THR A 123 9.78 -28.50 -6.20
N GLY A 124 9.13 -29.21 -7.12
CA GLY A 124 9.72 -30.32 -7.90
C GLY A 124 10.90 -29.89 -8.77
N SER A 125 11.26 -28.60 -8.73
CA SER A 125 12.56 -28.08 -9.14
C SER A 125 13.74 -28.64 -8.33
N ALA A 126 13.50 -29.25 -7.15
CA ALA A 126 14.48 -30.03 -6.39
C ALA A 126 14.59 -31.49 -6.90
N GLY A 127 14.90 -31.66 -8.18
CA GLY A 127 15.04 -32.97 -8.83
C GLY A 127 15.49 -32.85 -10.29
N VAL A 128 15.74 -33.98 -10.96
CA VAL A 128 16.32 -34.04 -12.33
C VAL A 128 15.49 -33.24 -13.37
N ALA A 129 14.17 -33.21 -13.24
CA ALA A 129 13.30 -32.39 -14.09
C ALA A 129 13.47 -30.88 -13.83
N GLY A 130 13.70 -30.49 -12.58
CA GLY A 130 14.02 -29.13 -12.19
C GLY A 130 15.34 -28.63 -12.77
N ASP A 131 16.37 -29.46 -12.68
CA ASP A 131 17.69 -29.16 -13.24
C ASP A 131 17.64 -29.10 -14.79
N ALA A 132 16.83 -29.93 -15.43
CA ALA A 132 16.55 -29.84 -16.86
C ALA A 132 15.86 -28.51 -17.24
N ILE A 133 14.87 -28.04 -16.46
CA ILE A 133 14.19 -26.76 -16.70
C ILE A 133 15.15 -25.58 -16.43
N ALA A 134 15.91 -25.60 -15.33
CA ALA A 134 16.91 -24.58 -15.02
C ALA A 134 18.00 -24.50 -16.11
N SER A 135 18.52 -25.65 -16.54
CA SER A 135 19.43 -25.77 -17.68
C SER A 135 18.81 -25.22 -18.95
N LYS A 136 17.51 -25.48 -19.21
CA LYS A 136 16.82 -24.95 -20.39
C LYS A 136 16.61 -23.44 -20.33
N ILE A 137 16.31 -22.87 -19.16
CA ILE A 137 16.21 -21.43 -18.94
C ILE A 137 17.58 -20.76 -19.19
N VAL A 138 18.67 -21.34 -18.68
CA VAL A 138 20.04 -20.86 -18.93
C VAL A 138 20.41 -20.99 -20.41
N GLU A 139 20.06 -22.09 -21.07
CA GLU A 139 20.30 -22.29 -22.50
C GLU A 139 19.54 -21.27 -23.36
N LEU A 140 18.23 -21.10 -23.10
CA LEU A 140 17.41 -20.10 -23.79
C LEU A 140 17.91 -18.67 -23.52
N SER A 141 18.37 -18.38 -22.30
CA SER A 141 18.99 -17.08 -21.97
C SER A 141 20.29 -16.85 -22.71
N LYS A 142 21.14 -17.88 -22.87
CA LYS A 142 22.36 -17.82 -23.69
C LYS A 142 22.02 -17.61 -25.17
N ARG A 143 21.07 -18.37 -25.72
CA ARG A 143 20.57 -18.20 -27.10
C ARG A 143 20.00 -16.80 -27.33
N ASN A 144 19.24 -16.26 -26.38
CA ASN A 144 18.66 -14.91 -26.46
C ASN A 144 19.76 -13.82 -26.46
N ARG A 145 20.81 -13.95 -25.64
CA ARG A 145 21.99 -13.05 -25.70
C ARG A 145 22.72 -13.11 -27.04
N VAL A 146 22.85 -14.30 -27.65
CA VAL A 146 23.46 -14.45 -28.99
C VAL A 146 22.59 -13.79 -30.05
N LEU A 147 21.28 -14.07 -30.07
CA LEU A 147 20.34 -13.44 -31.00
C LEU A 147 20.29 -11.91 -30.85
N MET A 148 20.40 -11.39 -29.63
CA MET A 148 20.54 -9.95 -29.37
C MET A 148 21.81 -9.39 -30.04
N ALA A 149 22.98 -10.03 -29.84
CA ALA A 149 24.23 -9.63 -30.46
C ALA A 149 24.19 -9.71 -32.00
N GLU A 150 23.60 -10.76 -32.56
CA GLU A 150 23.37 -10.89 -34.00
C GLU A 150 22.43 -9.81 -34.54
N SER A 151 21.37 -9.45 -33.80
CA SER A 151 20.43 -8.40 -34.19
C SER A 151 21.08 -7.01 -34.18
N GLU A 152 21.93 -6.71 -33.19
CA GLU A 152 22.73 -5.47 -33.19
C GLU A 152 23.76 -5.47 -34.32
N GLY A 153 24.43 -6.60 -34.58
CA GLY A 153 25.31 -6.79 -35.73
C GLY A 153 24.58 -6.71 -37.09
N ALA A 154 23.28 -7.00 -37.14
CA ALA A 154 22.45 -6.76 -38.32
C ALA A 154 22.06 -5.28 -38.44
N LYS A 155 21.67 -4.62 -37.33
CA LYS A 155 21.38 -3.17 -37.30
C LYS A 155 22.58 -2.32 -37.72
N THR A 156 23.81 -2.68 -37.33
CA THR A 156 25.03 -1.97 -37.78
C THR A 156 25.28 -2.16 -39.28
N ARG A 157 25.14 -3.38 -39.81
CA ARG A 157 25.21 -3.64 -41.26
C ARG A 157 24.13 -2.89 -42.05
N VAL A 158 22.90 -2.84 -41.57
CA VAL A 158 21.81 -2.05 -42.20
C VAL A 158 22.13 -0.56 -42.18
N LYS A 159 22.69 -0.02 -41.07
CA LYS A 159 23.15 1.38 -41.01
C LYS A 159 24.30 1.66 -41.99
N GLN A 160 25.27 0.76 -42.12
CA GLN A 160 26.36 0.88 -43.09
C GLN A 160 25.83 0.88 -44.54
N LEU A 161 24.94 -0.06 -44.89
CA LEU A 161 24.32 -0.11 -46.21
C LEU A 161 23.44 1.12 -46.47
N SER A 162 22.66 1.58 -45.50
CA SER A 162 21.83 2.79 -45.62
C SER A 162 22.66 4.07 -45.79
N ASN A 163 23.82 4.16 -45.13
CA ASN A 163 24.78 5.23 -45.40
C ASN A 163 25.34 5.14 -46.82
N ARG A 164 25.74 3.94 -47.28
CA ARG A 164 26.27 3.77 -48.65
C ARG A 164 25.22 4.05 -49.73
N VAL A 165 23.95 3.72 -49.50
CA VAL A 165 22.83 4.10 -50.38
C VAL A 165 22.71 5.62 -50.43
N ARG A 166 22.75 6.31 -49.29
CA ARG A 166 22.68 7.79 -49.24
C ARG A 166 23.86 8.47 -49.92
N GLU A 167 25.07 7.92 -49.79
CA GLU A 167 26.26 8.38 -50.52
C GLU A 167 26.05 8.21 -52.03
N LEU A 168 25.58 7.04 -52.49
CA LEU A 168 25.29 6.78 -53.90
C LEU A 168 24.15 7.67 -54.44
N GLU A 169 23.13 7.98 -53.64
CA GLU A 169 22.07 8.94 -53.98
C GLU A 169 22.63 10.37 -54.13
N GLN A 170 23.57 10.77 -53.29
CA GLN A 170 24.28 12.07 -53.39
C GLN A 170 25.24 12.10 -54.59
N GLU A 171 25.98 11.02 -54.85
CA GLU A 171 26.80 10.83 -56.05
C GLU A 171 25.93 10.93 -57.33
N LEU A 172 24.74 10.31 -57.34
CA LEU A 172 23.77 10.40 -58.43
C LEU A 172 23.20 11.83 -58.59
N GLN A 173 22.79 12.47 -57.50
CA GLN A 173 22.26 13.85 -57.53
C GLN A 173 23.32 14.85 -58.02
N THR A 174 24.57 14.70 -57.59
CA THR A 174 25.67 15.56 -58.05
C THR A 174 26.10 15.25 -59.50
N ALA A 175 25.95 14.00 -59.97
CA ALA A 175 26.11 13.67 -61.38
C ALA A 175 24.99 14.25 -62.26
N LEU A 176 23.73 14.18 -61.81
CA LEU A 176 22.59 14.79 -62.49
C LEU A 176 22.71 16.33 -62.54
N ALA A 177 23.17 16.97 -61.46
CA ALA A 177 23.44 18.41 -61.43
C ALA A 177 24.65 18.83 -62.29
N ARG A 178 25.50 17.89 -62.70
CA ARG A 178 26.65 18.11 -63.62
C ARG A 178 26.30 17.90 -65.09
N LEU A 179 25.10 17.41 -65.42
CA LEU A 179 24.64 17.33 -66.81
C LEU A 179 24.23 18.74 -67.30
N PRO A 180 24.84 19.28 -68.36
CA PRO A 180 24.41 20.55 -68.92
C PRO A 180 23.04 20.41 -69.60
N ALA A 181 22.08 21.23 -69.19
CA ALA A 181 20.80 21.36 -69.89
C ALA A 181 21.07 21.85 -71.33
N LYS A 182 20.86 20.98 -72.33
CA LYS A 182 21.17 21.27 -73.73
C LYS A 182 19.99 21.01 -74.67
N GLY A 183 19.07 21.97 -74.68
CA GLY A 183 18.46 22.48 -75.92
C GLY A 183 18.71 24.00 -75.94
N ALA A 184 18.88 24.67 -77.08
CA ALA A 184 19.05 24.22 -78.46
C ALA A 184 19.74 25.37 -79.26
N THR A 185 20.29 25.08 -80.45
CA THR A 185 20.77 26.04 -81.49
C THR A 185 21.91 27.01 -81.10
N ASP A 186 22.71 27.57 -82.01
CA ASP A 186 23.31 27.08 -83.27
C ASP A 186 24.51 28.02 -83.62
N ALA A 187 25.37 27.61 -84.58
CA ALA A 187 26.31 28.41 -85.38
C ALA A 187 27.45 29.23 -84.70
N GLY A 188 28.68 29.06 -85.24
CA GLY A 188 29.57 30.22 -85.46
C GLY A 188 31.07 30.10 -85.12
N ALA A 189 31.89 30.09 -86.17
CA ALA A 189 33.28 30.59 -86.24
C ALA A 189 34.46 29.75 -85.67
N LYS A 190 35.65 30.04 -86.24
CA LYS A 190 36.95 29.33 -86.15
C LYS A 190 38.05 30.24 -85.52
N PRO A 191 39.31 29.78 -85.30
CA PRO A 191 40.17 30.20 -84.17
C PRO A 191 41.15 31.36 -84.46
N PRO A 192 42.00 31.75 -83.49
CA PRO A 192 43.43 31.40 -83.63
C PRO A 192 44.26 31.10 -82.34
N ARG A 193 45.00 29.98 -82.38
CA ARG A 193 46.47 29.83 -82.16
C ARG A 193 47.22 30.76 -81.16
N ALA A 194 47.69 30.21 -80.03
CA ALA A 194 49.11 30.20 -79.58
C ALA A 194 49.34 29.36 -78.29
N GLN A 195 50.51 28.72 -78.19
CA GLN A 195 51.05 27.93 -77.04
C GLN A 195 52.00 28.82 -76.18
N PRO A 196 52.62 28.39 -75.04
CA PRO A 196 52.76 27.03 -74.47
C PRO A 196 52.55 26.88 -72.94
N GLY A 197 52.57 25.64 -72.41
CA GLY A 197 52.77 25.39 -70.97
C GLY A 197 52.09 24.15 -70.38
N ASP A 198 52.82 23.02 -70.41
CA ASP A 198 52.72 21.77 -69.60
C ASP A 198 51.35 21.06 -69.35
N GLY A 199 51.42 19.72 -69.36
CA GLY A 199 50.28 18.83 -69.60
C GLY A 199 49.26 18.66 -68.47
N ALA A 200 47.97 18.71 -68.84
CA ALA A 200 46.92 17.86 -68.30
C ALA A 200 45.84 17.61 -69.36
N LEU A 201 45.61 16.34 -69.73
CA LEU A 201 44.43 15.94 -70.51
C LEU A 201 43.16 16.02 -69.62
N PRO A 202 41.94 16.09 -70.20
CA PRO A 202 40.72 16.20 -69.41
C PRO A 202 40.52 14.94 -68.55
N GLU A 203 40.51 15.10 -67.22
CA GLU A 203 40.27 13.98 -66.31
C GLU A 203 38.84 13.47 -66.43
N THR A 204 38.67 12.36 -67.15
CA THR A 204 37.43 11.58 -67.18
C THR A 204 37.13 11.00 -65.79
N PRO A 205 35.85 10.71 -65.47
CA PRO A 205 35.50 10.08 -64.19
C PRO A 205 36.19 8.71 -63.97
N GLU A 206 36.58 8.04 -65.06
CA GLU A 206 37.38 6.82 -65.04
C GLU A 206 38.78 7.04 -64.45
N LEU A 207 39.43 8.16 -64.75
CA LEU A 207 40.73 8.50 -64.17
C LEU A 207 40.63 8.69 -62.66
N LYS A 208 39.53 9.28 -62.16
CA LYS A 208 39.26 9.40 -60.72
C LYS A 208 38.97 8.06 -60.06
N ALA A 209 38.14 7.22 -60.67
CA ALA A 209 37.90 5.86 -60.16
C ALA A 209 39.18 5.00 -60.13
N LEU A 210 40.07 5.17 -61.11
CA LEU A 210 41.40 4.54 -61.13
C LEU A 210 42.34 5.13 -60.07
N GLN A 211 42.30 6.44 -59.84
CA GLN A 211 43.07 7.13 -58.81
C GLN A 211 42.64 6.73 -57.39
N ASP A 212 41.34 6.62 -57.12
CA ASP A 212 40.79 6.14 -55.85
C ASP A 212 41.11 4.65 -55.62
N ARG A 213 41.07 3.83 -56.67
CA ARG A 213 41.49 2.42 -56.62
C ARG A 213 42.99 2.29 -56.37
N LEU A 214 43.81 3.17 -56.95
CA LEU A 214 45.25 3.26 -56.69
C LEU A 214 45.53 3.73 -55.26
N ALA A 215 44.80 4.73 -54.76
CA ALA A 215 44.90 5.19 -53.38
C ALA A 215 44.52 4.09 -52.38
N THR A 216 43.44 3.34 -52.65
CA THR A 216 43.02 2.18 -51.85
C THR A 216 44.07 1.06 -51.86
N ALA A 217 44.69 0.78 -53.01
CA ALA A 217 45.77 -0.19 -53.13
C ALA A 217 47.04 0.26 -52.40
N ASN A 218 47.38 1.55 -52.49
CA ASN A 218 48.51 2.15 -51.77
C ASN A 218 48.30 2.09 -50.24
N LEU A 219 47.08 2.38 -49.76
CA LEU A 219 46.73 2.29 -48.33
C LEU A 219 46.88 0.85 -47.81
N LYS A 220 46.31 -0.13 -48.53
CA LYS A 220 46.50 -1.57 -48.21
C LYS A 220 47.97 -1.97 -48.24
N THR A 221 48.77 -1.40 -49.14
CA THR A 221 50.20 -1.67 -49.21
C THR A 221 50.95 -1.04 -48.02
N SER A 222 50.57 0.15 -47.54
CA SER A 222 51.10 0.69 -46.28
C SER A 222 50.68 -0.13 -45.06
N ASP A 223 49.43 -0.59 -45.00
CA ASP A 223 48.95 -1.42 -43.89
C ASP A 223 49.70 -2.76 -43.83
N LEU A 224 49.90 -3.41 -44.98
CA LEU A 224 50.72 -4.63 -45.07
C LEU A 224 52.19 -4.36 -44.72
N ARG A 225 52.78 -3.23 -45.13
CA ARG A 225 54.13 -2.84 -44.68
C ARG A 225 54.19 -2.66 -43.17
N ASN A 226 53.19 -2.03 -42.57
CA ASN A 226 53.11 -1.79 -41.12
C ASN A 226 52.96 -3.11 -40.35
N GLN A 227 52.10 -4.03 -40.82
CA GLN A 227 51.96 -5.38 -40.26
C GLN A 227 53.26 -6.20 -40.39
N VAL A 228 53.96 -6.12 -41.53
CA VAL A 228 55.27 -6.77 -41.70
C VAL A 228 56.33 -6.14 -40.78
N GLN A 229 56.25 -4.85 -40.48
CA GLN A 229 57.13 -4.21 -39.49
C GLN A 229 56.80 -4.64 -38.06
N SER A 230 55.52 -4.72 -37.67
CA SER A 230 55.13 -5.19 -36.33
C SER A 230 55.53 -6.66 -36.13
N LEU A 231 55.23 -7.55 -37.08
CA LEU A 231 55.63 -8.96 -37.01
C LEU A 231 57.16 -9.14 -36.97
N LYS A 232 57.93 -8.25 -37.64
CA LYS A 232 59.40 -8.24 -37.51
C LYS A 232 59.86 -7.73 -36.14
N GLN A 233 59.15 -6.79 -35.52
CA GLN A 233 59.43 -6.35 -34.15
C GLN A 233 59.08 -7.44 -33.14
N ASP A 234 57.93 -8.09 -33.27
CA ASP A 234 57.50 -9.19 -32.42
C ASP A 234 58.46 -10.38 -32.52
N LEU A 235 58.92 -10.72 -33.74
CA LEU A 235 59.96 -11.74 -33.95
C LEU A 235 61.28 -11.37 -33.26
N ARG A 236 61.71 -10.10 -33.33
CA ARG A 236 62.91 -9.63 -32.59
C ARG A 236 62.71 -9.68 -31.08
N MET A 237 61.51 -9.39 -30.58
CA MET A 237 61.19 -9.48 -29.16
C MET A 237 61.18 -10.94 -28.70
N ALA A 238 60.58 -11.86 -29.46
CA ALA A 238 60.62 -13.29 -29.20
C ALA A 238 62.06 -13.82 -29.21
N GLN A 239 62.89 -13.40 -30.19
CA GLN A 239 64.32 -13.73 -30.22
C GLN A 239 65.08 -13.20 -29.00
N LYS A 240 64.77 -12.00 -28.50
CA LYS A 240 65.36 -11.46 -27.25
C LYS A 240 64.91 -12.21 -26.01
N VAL A 241 63.63 -12.60 -25.91
CA VAL A 241 63.12 -13.41 -24.80
C VAL A 241 63.81 -14.78 -24.79
N LEU A 242 63.87 -15.45 -25.95
CA LEU A 242 64.61 -16.71 -26.10
C LEU A 242 66.09 -16.53 -25.74
N ALA A 243 66.78 -15.51 -26.24
CA ALA A 243 68.17 -15.21 -25.85
C ALA A 243 68.32 -14.92 -24.34
N SER A 244 67.32 -14.38 -23.66
CA SER A 244 67.37 -14.16 -22.20
C SER A 244 67.24 -15.45 -21.39
N GLU A 245 66.49 -16.44 -21.89
CA GLU A 245 66.38 -17.79 -21.33
C GLU A 245 67.58 -18.69 -21.70
N VAL A 246 68.20 -18.42 -22.86
CA VAL A 246 69.25 -19.24 -23.47
C VAL A 246 70.68 -18.72 -23.17
N GLY A 247 70.82 -17.45 -22.85
CA GLY A 247 72.12 -16.76 -22.84
C GLY A 247 72.39 -16.08 -24.18
N GLU A 248 73.08 -14.95 -24.13
CA GLU A 248 73.24 -14.03 -25.26
C GLU A 248 74.19 -14.56 -26.35
N ASP A 249 75.01 -15.56 -26.03
CA ASP A 249 76.06 -16.12 -26.89
C ASP A 249 75.62 -17.32 -27.76
N VAL A 250 74.35 -17.75 -27.71
CA VAL A 250 73.88 -18.99 -28.35
C VAL A 250 73.07 -18.71 -29.62
N ASN A 251 73.56 -19.17 -30.77
CA ASN A 251 72.82 -19.08 -32.03
C ASN A 251 71.63 -20.07 -32.04
N ILE A 252 70.42 -19.53 -32.19
CA ILE A 252 69.16 -20.29 -32.24
C ILE A 252 69.19 -21.42 -33.29
N GLN A 253 69.90 -21.23 -34.41
CA GLN A 253 70.04 -22.27 -35.43
C GLN A 253 70.82 -23.50 -34.94
N GLN A 254 71.80 -23.32 -34.03
CA GLN A 254 72.59 -24.42 -33.48
C GLN A 254 71.81 -25.25 -32.45
N LEU A 255 70.86 -24.63 -31.73
CA LEU A 255 69.94 -25.35 -30.83
C LEU A 255 69.00 -26.28 -31.61
N LEU A 256 68.48 -25.81 -32.74
CA LEU A 256 67.64 -26.62 -33.63
C LEU A 256 68.40 -27.80 -34.24
N SER A 257 69.73 -27.70 -34.40
CA SER A 257 70.58 -28.79 -34.88
C SER A 257 70.92 -29.85 -33.80
N SER A 258 70.87 -29.49 -32.52
CA SER A 258 71.32 -30.35 -31.40
C SER A 258 70.40 -30.25 -30.17
N PRO A 259 69.16 -30.77 -30.24
CA PRO A 259 68.09 -30.47 -29.27
C PRO A 259 68.21 -31.10 -27.87
N GLY A 260 69.35 -31.73 -27.52
CA GLY A 260 69.52 -32.48 -26.26
C GLY A 260 70.72 -32.10 -25.38
N THR A 261 71.68 -31.33 -25.89
CA THR A 261 72.96 -31.08 -25.19
C THR A 261 72.93 -29.82 -24.32
N TRP A 262 72.05 -28.88 -24.64
CA TRP A 262 72.08 -27.53 -24.09
C TRP A 262 71.10 -27.37 -22.90
N ARG A 263 71.53 -26.63 -21.86
CA ARG A 263 70.79 -26.42 -20.61
C ARG A 263 70.47 -24.95 -20.40
N GLY A 264 69.23 -24.65 -20.02
CA GLY A 264 68.71 -23.29 -19.82
C GLY A 264 69.53 -22.42 -18.86
N ARG A 265 69.58 -21.11 -19.09
CA ARG A 265 70.19 -20.15 -18.15
C ARG A 265 69.58 -20.28 -16.76
N ALA A 266 68.25 -20.42 -16.66
CA ALA A 266 67.56 -20.67 -15.40
C ALA A 266 68.02 -21.99 -14.73
N GLN A 267 68.23 -23.06 -15.50
CA GLN A 267 68.73 -24.34 -15.00
C GLN A 267 70.20 -24.25 -14.56
N GLN A 268 71.03 -23.49 -15.30
CA GLN A 268 72.43 -23.23 -14.95
C GLN A 268 72.52 -22.37 -13.68
N ILE A 269 71.66 -21.36 -13.52
CA ILE A 269 71.54 -20.57 -12.28
C ILE A 269 71.13 -21.47 -11.11
N LEU A 270 70.14 -22.36 -11.27
CA LEU A 270 69.74 -23.29 -10.20
C LEU A 270 70.88 -24.24 -9.79
N VAL A 271 71.66 -24.76 -10.75
CA VAL A 271 72.83 -25.61 -10.48
C VAL A 271 73.98 -24.82 -9.84
N LEU A 272 74.17 -23.55 -10.21
CA LEU A 272 75.13 -22.67 -9.56
C LEU A 272 74.68 -22.31 -8.14
N GLN A 273 73.39 -22.02 -7.91
CA GLN A 273 72.82 -21.77 -6.59
C GLN A 273 72.87 -23.00 -5.67
N SER A 274 72.69 -24.23 -6.19
CA SER A 274 72.91 -25.44 -5.39
C SER A 274 74.38 -25.60 -5.02
N LYS A 275 75.31 -25.37 -5.95
CA LYS A 275 76.75 -25.41 -5.67
C LYS A 275 77.19 -24.30 -4.71
N VAL A 276 76.68 -23.08 -4.84
CA VAL A 276 76.97 -21.97 -3.93
C VAL A 276 76.47 -22.31 -2.53
N ARG A 277 75.24 -22.80 -2.35
CA ARG A 277 74.75 -23.25 -1.03
C ARG A 277 75.55 -24.41 -0.44
N GLU A 278 76.06 -25.31 -1.28
CA GLU A 278 76.93 -26.41 -0.85
C GLU A 278 78.31 -25.90 -0.42
N LEU A 279 78.90 -24.97 -1.18
CA LEU A 279 80.15 -24.29 -0.84
C LEU A 279 80.01 -23.38 0.39
N GLU A 280 78.90 -22.66 0.53
CA GLU A 280 78.56 -21.86 1.73
C GLU A 280 78.40 -22.76 2.96
N LYS A 281 77.79 -23.95 2.80
CA LYS A 281 77.71 -24.94 3.88
C LYS A 281 79.09 -25.47 4.26
N GLN A 282 79.95 -25.77 3.28
CA GLN A 282 81.34 -26.18 3.53
C GLN A 282 82.15 -25.04 4.17
N LEU A 283 81.97 -23.80 3.72
CA LEU A 283 82.66 -22.63 4.25
C LEU A 283 82.19 -22.30 5.67
N GLY A 284 80.89 -22.36 5.94
CA GLY A 284 80.32 -22.20 7.28
C GLY A 284 80.75 -23.31 8.25
N GLN A 285 80.89 -24.55 7.77
CA GLN A 285 81.51 -25.64 8.54
C GLN A 285 82.99 -25.38 8.84
N THR A 286 83.72 -24.76 7.90
CA THR A 286 85.14 -24.37 8.09
C THR A 286 85.28 -23.16 9.03
N GLN A 287 84.37 -22.18 8.93
CA GLN A 287 84.33 -20.97 9.74
C GLN A 287 83.81 -21.24 11.16
N SER A 288 83.01 -22.30 11.37
CA SER A 288 82.65 -22.79 12.70
C SER A 288 83.87 -23.27 13.51
N GLN A 289 85.03 -23.48 12.88
CA GLN A 289 86.29 -23.85 13.52
C GLN A 289 87.31 -22.70 13.58
N SER A 290 86.97 -21.49 13.10
CA SER A 290 87.92 -20.38 13.03
C SER A 290 87.25 -19.01 13.18
N VAL A 291 87.85 -18.16 14.03
CA VAL A 291 87.44 -16.77 14.32
C VAL A 291 86.26 -16.63 15.30
N GLY A 292 86.55 -16.90 16.57
CA GLY A 292 86.06 -16.05 17.65
C GLY A 292 87.05 -14.90 17.88
N ALA A 293 87.03 -13.86 17.05
CA ALA A 293 87.81 -12.62 17.27
C ALA A 293 87.34 -11.42 16.41
N ALA A 294 87.15 -10.28 17.10
CA ALA A 294 87.35 -8.89 16.65
C ALA A 294 86.30 -8.14 15.78
N SER A 295 86.17 -6.86 16.16
CA SER A 295 85.59 -5.67 15.51
C SER A 295 84.06 -5.60 15.35
N ASP A 296 83.35 -4.64 15.94
CA ASP A 296 83.51 -3.16 16.10
C ASP A 296 83.08 -2.33 14.87
N GLU A 297 82.16 -1.39 15.16
CA GLU A 297 81.91 -0.09 14.52
C GLU A 297 81.61 0.05 13.00
N PRO A 298 80.42 0.60 12.67
CA PRO A 298 80.19 1.40 11.47
C PRO A 298 80.17 2.90 11.79
N SER A 299 81.25 3.57 11.41
CA SER A 299 81.48 5.01 11.59
C SER A 299 80.49 5.95 10.88
N VAL A 300 80.28 7.11 11.53
CA VAL A 300 80.20 8.48 10.99
C VAL A 300 79.63 8.68 9.57
N CYS A 301 78.53 9.44 9.50
CA CYS A 301 77.89 9.92 8.27
C CYS A 301 78.83 10.85 7.43
N PRO A 302 79.13 10.56 6.15
CA PRO A 302 79.99 11.41 5.34
C PRO A 302 79.27 12.61 4.68
N ASP A 303 79.99 13.72 4.53
CA ASP A 303 79.56 14.95 3.86
C ASP A 303 79.15 14.71 2.39
N PRO A 304 77.93 15.10 1.95
CA PRO A 304 77.42 14.84 0.60
C PRO A 304 78.26 15.43 -0.54
N ARG A 305 79.20 16.35 -0.27
CA ARG A 305 79.99 17.02 -1.32
C ARG A 305 81.19 16.22 -1.84
N LYS A 306 81.62 15.14 -1.16
CA LYS A 306 82.77 14.31 -1.58
C LYS A 306 82.43 12.87 -1.95
N LEU A 307 81.15 12.55 -2.10
CA LEU A 307 80.69 11.20 -2.42
C LEU A 307 81.05 10.81 -3.85
N THR A 308 81.70 9.66 -3.98
CA THR A 308 81.95 8.94 -5.23
C THR A 308 80.62 8.60 -5.94
N ALA A 309 80.68 8.27 -7.24
CA ALA A 309 79.48 7.90 -8.00
C ALA A 309 78.73 6.70 -7.39
N GLN A 310 79.47 5.79 -6.73
CA GLN A 310 78.92 4.63 -6.01
C GLN A 310 78.15 5.05 -4.76
N GLU A 311 78.70 5.91 -3.92
CA GLU A 311 78.03 6.41 -2.71
C GLU A 311 76.79 7.26 -3.03
N LYS A 312 76.83 8.05 -4.11
CA LYS A 312 75.65 8.77 -4.63
C LYS A 312 74.54 7.83 -5.10
N ASN A 313 74.90 6.69 -5.69
CA ASN A 313 73.94 5.65 -6.08
C ASN A 313 73.33 4.97 -4.84
N LEU A 314 74.14 4.63 -3.84
CA LEU A 314 73.67 4.06 -2.57
C LEU A 314 72.70 5.00 -1.83
N LEU A 315 72.96 6.31 -1.80
CA LEU A 315 72.00 7.29 -1.26
C LEU A 315 70.71 7.37 -2.06
N ARG A 316 70.78 7.28 -3.40
CA ARG A 316 69.59 7.26 -4.26
C ARG A 316 68.74 6.01 -4.02
N ILE A 317 69.37 4.84 -3.85
CA ILE A 317 68.68 3.59 -3.49
C ILE A 317 67.99 3.74 -2.13
N ARG A 318 68.70 4.20 -1.09
CA ARG A 318 68.12 4.45 0.24
C ARG A 318 66.96 5.44 0.24
N ASN A 319 67.01 6.47 -0.60
CA ASN A 319 65.88 7.41 -0.75
C ASN A 319 64.69 6.75 -1.46
N LEU A 320 64.91 5.96 -2.52
CA LEU A 320 63.84 5.21 -3.19
C LEU A 320 63.22 4.13 -2.29
N GLU A 321 64.03 3.50 -1.42
CA GLU A 321 63.55 2.59 -0.38
C GLU A 321 62.68 3.31 0.65
N ARG A 322 63.09 4.50 1.10
CA ARG A 322 62.30 5.34 2.01
C ARG A 322 61.00 5.82 1.37
N GLU A 323 61.04 6.33 0.14
CA GLU A 323 59.85 6.76 -0.61
C GLU A 323 58.85 5.61 -0.81
N LYS A 324 59.34 4.39 -1.09
CA LYS A 324 58.50 3.19 -1.12
C LYS A 324 57.91 2.89 0.25
N GLN A 325 58.71 2.91 1.31
CA GLN A 325 58.27 2.64 2.67
C GLN A 325 57.20 3.65 3.14
N GLU A 326 57.42 4.94 2.93
CA GLU A 326 56.44 6.01 3.19
C GLU A 326 55.16 5.84 2.35
N GLY A 327 55.28 5.36 1.11
CA GLY A 327 54.13 4.99 0.26
C GLY A 327 53.33 3.82 0.82
N TRP A 328 54.00 2.77 1.28
CA TRP A 328 53.37 1.63 1.95
C TRP A 328 52.70 2.04 3.26
N GLU A 329 53.32 2.92 4.05
CA GLU A 329 52.76 3.43 5.31
C GLU A 329 51.53 4.31 5.08
N LYS A 330 51.53 5.16 4.04
CA LYS A 330 50.33 5.93 3.62
C LYS A 330 49.18 5.01 3.22
N LEU A 331 49.43 4.03 2.35
CA LEU A 331 48.42 3.05 1.93
C LEU A 331 47.91 2.18 3.09
N ALA A 332 48.77 1.84 4.06
CA ALA A 332 48.36 1.13 5.26
C ALA A 332 47.48 2.00 6.19
N ALA A 333 47.82 3.28 6.34
CA ALA A 333 47.01 4.23 7.11
C ALA A 333 45.64 4.49 6.45
N GLU A 334 45.58 4.57 5.12
CA GLU A 334 44.35 4.67 4.33
C GLU A 334 43.48 3.41 4.47
N ARG A 335 44.08 2.21 4.35
CA ARG A 335 43.40 0.93 4.64
C ARG A 335 42.78 0.96 6.04
N ASP A 336 43.52 1.39 7.06
CA ASP A 336 43.04 1.41 8.44
C ASP A 336 41.98 2.49 8.68
N ALA A 337 41.99 3.58 7.92
CA ALA A 337 40.92 4.57 7.91
C ALA A 337 39.63 3.98 7.32
N LEU A 338 39.70 3.39 6.13
CA LEU A 338 38.57 2.76 5.46
C LEU A 338 38.00 1.58 6.27
N GLN A 339 38.86 0.81 6.95
CA GLN A 339 38.44 -0.26 7.85
C GLN A 339 37.65 0.28 9.05
N ARG A 340 38.12 1.38 9.67
CA ARG A 340 37.40 2.07 10.76
C ARG A 340 36.06 2.63 10.29
N GLU A 341 36.00 3.24 9.11
CA GLU A 341 34.76 3.75 8.52
C GLU A 341 33.75 2.62 8.22
N LEU A 342 34.22 1.48 7.70
CA LEU A 342 33.39 0.28 7.51
C LEU A 342 32.81 -0.23 8.83
N ASP A 343 33.61 -0.28 9.89
CA ASP A 343 33.17 -0.78 11.20
C ASP A 343 32.25 0.22 11.93
N GLU A 344 32.41 1.53 11.71
CA GLU A 344 31.41 2.53 12.10
C GLU A 344 30.10 2.37 11.33
N LEU A 345 30.16 2.16 10.01
CA LEU A 345 28.98 1.99 9.18
C LEU A 345 28.19 0.72 9.53
N LYS A 346 28.89 -0.39 9.86
CA LYS A 346 28.27 -1.60 10.42
C LYS A 346 27.53 -1.29 11.73
N LYS A 347 28.16 -0.60 12.69
CA LYS A 347 27.51 -0.19 13.95
C LYS A 347 26.28 0.67 13.71
N ARG A 348 26.33 1.62 12.76
CA ARG A 348 25.17 2.43 12.36
C ARG A 348 24.05 1.56 11.76
N PHE A 349 24.40 0.60 10.89
CA PHE A 349 23.44 -0.33 10.31
C PHE A 349 22.80 -1.27 11.35
N GLU A 350 23.57 -1.77 12.32
CA GLU A 350 23.07 -2.56 13.44
C GLU A 350 22.13 -1.75 14.34
N GLY A 351 22.45 -0.49 14.62
CA GLY A 351 21.57 0.44 15.33
C GLY A 351 20.27 0.77 14.58
N LEU A 352 20.33 0.91 13.25
CA LEU A 352 19.13 1.05 12.41
C LEU A 352 18.30 -0.24 12.40
N ARG A 353 18.96 -1.40 12.35
CA ARG A 353 18.30 -2.72 12.37
C ARG A 353 17.62 -3.02 13.71
N SER A 354 18.26 -2.68 14.83
CA SER A 354 17.65 -2.82 16.16
C SER A 354 16.47 -1.87 16.34
N ARG A 355 16.60 -0.59 15.94
CA ARG A 355 15.49 0.37 15.91
C ARG A 355 14.33 -0.11 15.04
N ASN A 356 14.61 -0.64 13.84
CA ASN A 356 13.57 -1.15 12.95
C ASN A 356 12.85 -2.37 13.57
N LYS A 357 13.58 -3.27 14.25
CA LYS A 357 12.99 -4.39 15.00
C LYS A 357 12.07 -3.92 16.13
N VAL A 358 12.45 -2.87 16.88
CA VAL A 358 11.62 -2.27 17.94
C VAL A 358 10.38 -1.63 17.34
N LEU A 359 10.51 -0.77 16.33
CA LEU A 359 9.38 -0.14 15.62
C LEU A 359 8.43 -1.19 15.02
N ALA A 360 8.93 -2.29 14.46
CA ALA A 360 8.10 -3.38 13.96
C ALA A 360 7.31 -4.09 15.09
N SER A 361 7.89 -4.21 16.29
CA SER A 361 7.20 -4.74 17.46
C SER A 361 6.13 -3.78 17.99
N GLU A 362 6.40 -2.46 18.01
CA GLU A 362 5.43 -1.41 18.35
C GLU A 362 4.26 -1.36 17.36
N VAL A 363 4.52 -1.46 16.05
CA VAL A 363 3.46 -1.57 15.04
C VAL A 363 2.62 -2.84 15.25
N LYS A 364 3.23 -3.94 15.70
CA LYS A 364 2.49 -5.18 16.02
C LYS A 364 1.62 -5.03 17.27
N THR A 365 2.10 -4.39 18.33
CA THR A 365 1.31 -4.15 19.55
C THR A 365 0.19 -3.15 19.30
N LEU A 366 0.44 -2.05 18.59
CA LEU A 366 -0.58 -1.08 18.18
C LEU A 366 -1.67 -1.71 17.31
N ARG A 367 -1.30 -2.59 16.35
CA ARG A 367 -2.30 -3.37 15.58
C ARG A 367 -3.13 -4.29 16.46
N SER A 368 -2.52 -4.92 17.48
CA SER A 368 -3.25 -5.76 18.43
C SER A 368 -4.23 -4.94 19.28
N GLN A 369 -3.83 -3.75 19.74
CA GLN A 369 -4.69 -2.81 20.48
C GLN A 369 -5.82 -2.26 19.61
N MET A 370 -5.55 -1.98 18.34
CA MET A 370 -6.59 -1.57 17.40
C MET A 370 -7.57 -2.72 17.11
N GLY A 371 -7.09 -3.96 17.06
CA GLY A 371 -7.93 -5.16 16.97
C GLY A 371 -8.90 -5.28 18.15
N THR A 372 -8.41 -5.15 19.39
CA THR A 372 -9.28 -5.22 20.57
C THR A 372 -10.26 -4.04 20.69
N LEU A 373 -9.93 -2.87 20.14
CA LEU A 373 -10.88 -1.75 20.01
C LEU A 373 -11.97 -2.03 18.97
N VAL A 374 -11.63 -2.64 17.83
CA VAL A 374 -12.62 -3.08 16.82
C VAL A 374 -13.51 -4.19 17.36
N GLU A 375 -12.95 -5.13 18.12
CA GLU A 375 -13.71 -6.16 18.83
C GLU A 375 -14.69 -5.53 19.83
N LYS A 376 -14.25 -4.58 20.66
CA LYS A 376 -15.16 -3.84 21.56
C LYS A 376 -16.30 -3.16 20.80
N GLY A 377 -16.00 -2.43 19.73
CA GLY A 377 -17.00 -1.81 18.88
C GLY A 377 -18.05 -2.79 18.35
N ARG A 378 -17.66 -4.03 18.01
CA ARG A 378 -18.62 -5.08 17.63
C ARG A 378 -19.52 -5.52 18.78
N HIS A 379 -19.00 -5.66 20.00
CA HIS A 379 -19.85 -5.98 21.16
C HIS A 379 -20.80 -4.82 21.50
N ASP A 380 -20.35 -3.57 21.30
CA ASP A 380 -21.19 -2.37 21.45
C ASP A 380 -22.29 -2.35 20.36
N ASP A 381 -21.97 -2.66 19.10
CA ASP A 381 -22.94 -2.80 18.00
C ASP A 381 -23.95 -3.94 18.27
N GLU A 382 -23.49 -5.11 18.73
CA GLU A 382 -24.35 -6.24 19.13
C GLU A 382 -25.30 -5.88 20.28
N LEU A 383 -24.83 -5.10 21.26
CA LEU A 383 -25.65 -4.57 22.34
C LEU A 383 -26.68 -3.55 21.83
N ILE A 384 -26.30 -2.67 20.91
CA ILE A 384 -27.22 -1.72 20.27
C ILE A 384 -28.30 -2.47 19.49
N ASP A 385 -27.95 -3.49 18.71
CA ASP A 385 -28.91 -4.30 17.97
C ASP A 385 -29.87 -5.04 18.91
N ALA A 386 -29.38 -5.61 20.01
CA ALA A 386 -30.23 -6.25 21.02
C ALA A 386 -31.23 -5.26 21.67
N LEU A 387 -30.77 -4.06 22.04
CA LEU A 387 -31.63 -2.99 22.56
C LEU A 387 -32.63 -2.49 21.51
N MET A 388 -32.24 -2.41 20.23
CA MET A 388 -33.12 -2.04 19.13
C MET A 388 -34.19 -3.10 18.85
N VAL A 389 -33.89 -4.39 19.05
CA VAL A 389 -34.89 -5.46 19.01
C VAL A 389 -35.88 -5.34 20.17
N GLN A 390 -35.40 -5.11 21.40
CA GLN A 390 -36.27 -4.90 22.56
C GLN A 390 -37.18 -3.68 22.39
N LEU A 391 -36.66 -2.56 21.87
CA LEU A 391 -37.47 -1.36 21.57
C LEU A 391 -38.57 -1.65 20.53
N LYS A 392 -38.27 -2.42 19.47
CA LYS A 392 -39.27 -2.84 18.48
C LYS A 392 -40.35 -3.73 19.11
N GLN A 393 -39.97 -4.70 19.95
CA GLN A 393 -40.91 -5.56 20.66
C GLN A 393 -41.83 -4.76 21.58
N LEU A 394 -41.29 -3.80 22.35
CA LEU A 394 -42.08 -2.90 23.19
C LEU A 394 -43.03 -2.03 22.35
N GLN A 395 -42.58 -1.53 21.19
CA GLN A 395 -43.42 -0.75 20.28
C GLN A 395 -44.56 -1.59 19.66
N GLU A 396 -44.30 -2.87 19.33
CA GLU A 396 -45.31 -3.82 18.84
C GLU A 396 -46.33 -4.19 19.93
N ILE A 397 -45.87 -4.43 21.16
CA ILE A 397 -46.75 -4.64 22.32
C ILE A 397 -47.63 -3.40 22.54
N LEU A 398 -47.06 -2.20 22.54
CA LEU A 398 -47.82 -0.96 22.71
C LEU A 398 -48.85 -0.74 21.58
N GLY A 399 -48.47 -1.06 20.34
CA GLY A 399 -49.38 -1.01 19.18
C GLY A 399 -50.52 -2.03 19.28
N SER A 400 -50.24 -3.26 19.73
CA SER A 400 -51.27 -4.30 19.93
C SER A 400 -52.21 -3.97 21.09
N LEU A 401 -51.70 -3.41 22.18
CA LEU A 401 -52.52 -2.88 23.28
C LEU A 401 -53.41 -1.73 22.82
N SER A 402 -52.88 -0.77 22.04
CA SER A 402 -53.68 0.33 21.48
C SER A 402 -54.80 -0.19 20.57
N LEU A 403 -54.50 -1.16 19.71
CA LEU A 403 -55.49 -1.78 18.82
C LEU A 403 -56.54 -2.60 19.61
N GLN A 404 -56.15 -3.24 20.71
CA GLN A 404 -57.07 -3.93 21.61
C GLN A 404 -57.97 -2.93 22.34
N GLU A 405 -57.43 -1.80 22.78
CA GLU A 405 -58.17 -0.73 23.46
C GLU A 405 -59.16 -0.01 22.51
N GLU A 406 -58.80 0.17 21.24
CA GLU A 406 -59.75 0.63 20.21
C GLU A 406 -60.89 -0.37 19.98
N LYS A 407 -60.59 -1.67 19.93
CA LYS A 407 -61.61 -2.73 19.80
C LYS A 407 -62.54 -2.78 21.01
N THR A 408 -62.02 -2.67 22.25
CA THR A 408 -62.87 -2.65 23.44
C THR A 408 -63.73 -1.39 23.48
N ARG A 409 -63.18 -0.20 23.19
CA ARG A 409 -63.96 1.05 23.07
C ARG A 409 -65.04 0.95 22.00
N ALA A 410 -64.75 0.38 20.83
CA ALA A 410 -65.75 0.17 19.79
C ALA A 410 -66.87 -0.78 20.23
N SER A 411 -66.52 -1.87 20.92
CA SER A 411 -67.52 -2.81 21.45
C SER A 411 -68.39 -2.21 22.57
N GLN A 412 -67.79 -1.38 23.45
CA GLN A 412 -68.50 -0.61 24.47
C GLN A 412 -69.45 0.39 23.82
N HIS A 413 -68.99 1.17 22.84
CA HIS A 413 -69.83 2.12 22.12
C HIS A 413 -71.02 1.44 21.41
N CYS A 414 -70.83 0.25 20.84
CA CYS A 414 -71.94 -0.54 20.26
C CYS A 414 -72.95 -0.98 21.33
N LEU A 415 -72.47 -1.42 22.50
CA LEU A 415 -73.32 -1.79 23.64
C LEU A 415 -74.10 -0.58 24.17
N ASP A 416 -73.42 0.55 24.40
CA ASP A 416 -74.03 1.80 24.87
C ASP A 416 -75.07 2.32 23.87
N GLN A 417 -74.80 2.20 22.56
CA GLN A 417 -75.75 2.54 21.51
C GLN A 417 -76.98 1.62 21.54
N GLN A 418 -76.80 0.31 21.76
CA GLN A 418 -77.92 -0.62 21.93
C GLN A 418 -78.76 -0.27 23.17
N LEU A 419 -78.13 -0.07 24.32
CA LEU A 419 -78.81 0.31 25.57
C LEU A 419 -79.56 1.64 25.44
N ASN A 420 -79.00 2.62 24.73
CA ASN A 420 -79.68 3.88 24.43
C ASN A 420 -80.90 3.67 23.52
N ASN A 421 -80.82 2.80 22.51
CA ASN A 421 -81.98 2.45 21.67
C ASN A 421 -83.09 1.76 22.48
N GLU A 422 -82.74 0.84 23.39
CA GLU A 422 -83.68 0.16 24.29
C GLU A 422 -84.29 1.14 25.32
N ALA A 423 -83.50 2.08 25.84
CA ALA A 423 -83.97 3.17 26.69
C ALA A 423 -84.93 4.12 25.96
N GLN A 424 -84.68 4.43 24.69
CA GLN A 424 -85.59 5.22 23.85
C GLN A 424 -86.90 4.48 23.56
N GLN A 425 -86.83 3.18 23.25
CA GLN A 425 -88.02 2.35 23.04
C GLN A 425 -88.89 2.28 24.31
N SER A 426 -88.28 1.95 25.45
CA SER A 426 -88.99 1.90 26.74
C SER A 426 -89.55 3.26 27.15
N SER A 427 -88.80 4.36 26.95
CA SER A 427 -89.30 5.74 27.14
C SER A 427 -90.52 6.05 26.27
N SER A 428 -90.49 5.67 24.98
CA SER A 428 -91.62 5.86 24.06
C SER A 428 -92.86 5.05 24.47
N LEU A 429 -92.67 3.82 24.95
CA LEU A 429 -93.73 2.97 25.47
C LEU A 429 -94.33 3.55 26.77
N VAL A 430 -93.49 4.04 27.68
CA VAL A 430 -93.92 4.71 28.91
C VAL A 430 -94.72 5.97 28.57
N ALA A 431 -94.27 6.79 27.61
CA ALA A 431 -95.03 7.95 27.15
C ALA A 431 -96.40 7.57 26.55
N GLN A 432 -96.47 6.48 25.77
CA GLN A 432 -97.73 5.96 25.23
C GLN A 432 -98.67 5.45 26.34
N LEU A 433 -98.14 4.74 27.33
CA LEU A 433 -98.88 4.27 28.50
C LEU A 433 -99.42 5.46 29.33
N GLN A 434 -98.58 6.48 29.58
CA GLN A 434 -98.97 7.71 30.27
C GLN A 434 -100.08 8.46 29.52
N ALA A 435 -99.99 8.55 28.18
CA ALA A 435 -101.05 9.16 27.36
C ALA A 435 -102.38 8.41 27.48
N MET A 436 -102.37 7.08 27.44
CA MET A 436 -103.58 6.26 27.65
C MET A 436 -104.13 6.35 29.08
N VAL A 437 -103.27 6.50 30.09
CA VAL A 437 -103.71 6.75 31.47
C VAL A 437 -104.37 8.12 31.57
N ALA A 438 -103.75 9.18 31.03
CA ALA A 438 -104.32 10.52 30.99
C ALA A 438 -105.68 10.57 30.24
N GLU A 439 -105.83 9.83 29.13
CA GLU A 439 -107.11 9.72 28.42
C GLU A 439 -108.18 9.01 29.28
N ARG A 440 -107.80 7.91 29.94
CA ARG A 440 -108.70 7.19 30.86
C ARG A 440 -109.10 8.05 32.05
N GLU A 441 -108.17 8.75 32.68
CA GLU A 441 -108.45 9.72 33.74
C GLU A 441 -109.37 10.84 33.26
N ALA A 442 -109.14 11.42 32.07
CA ALA A 442 -110.01 12.43 31.50
C ALA A 442 -111.41 11.89 31.16
N LYS A 443 -111.54 10.59 30.89
CA LYS A 443 -112.84 9.92 30.73
C LYS A 443 -113.50 9.64 32.08
N VAL A 444 -112.75 9.24 33.11
CA VAL A 444 -113.24 9.10 34.49
C VAL A 444 -113.75 10.44 35.01
N ARG A 445 -112.97 11.53 34.90
CA ARG A 445 -113.39 12.89 35.29
C ARG A 445 -114.67 13.36 34.58
N ARG A 446 -114.86 12.99 33.30
CA ARG A 446 -116.12 13.26 32.57
C ARG A 446 -117.30 12.46 33.13
N LEU A 447 -117.11 11.16 33.38
CA LEU A 447 -118.14 10.31 33.98
C LEU A 447 -118.47 10.74 35.43
N GLU A 448 -117.49 11.19 36.20
CA GLU A 448 -117.69 11.76 37.55
C GLU A 448 -118.52 13.05 37.49
N LEU A 449 -118.27 13.92 36.50
CA LEU A 449 -119.10 15.11 36.26
C LEU A 449 -120.52 14.74 35.82
N GLU A 450 -120.69 13.74 34.94
CA GLU A 450 -122.01 13.23 34.53
C GLU A 450 -122.77 12.61 35.73
N ILE A 451 -122.11 11.79 36.55
CA ILE A 451 -122.68 11.23 37.80
C ILE A 451 -123.03 12.34 38.78
N GLY A 452 -122.18 13.38 38.91
CA GLY A 452 -122.45 14.56 39.73
C GLY A 452 -123.67 15.34 39.24
N GLN A 453 -123.82 15.54 37.93
CA GLN A 453 -124.97 16.18 37.30
C GLN A 453 -126.25 15.36 37.46
N LEU A 454 -126.21 14.05 37.21
CA LEU A 454 -127.34 13.14 37.41
C LEU A 454 -127.73 13.06 38.89
N SER A 455 -126.77 13.07 39.80
CA SER A 455 -127.01 13.14 41.25
C SER A 455 -127.68 14.46 41.62
N ALA A 456 -127.19 15.60 41.12
CA ALA A 456 -127.81 16.91 41.34
C ALA A 456 -129.22 17.00 40.72
N GLN A 457 -129.46 16.35 39.58
CA GLN A 457 -130.77 16.27 38.93
C GLN A 457 -131.74 15.36 39.70
N TYR A 458 -131.24 14.26 40.28
CA TYR A 458 -132.00 13.39 41.18
C TYR A 458 -132.40 14.13 42.47
N HIS A 459 -131.49 14.90 43.06
CA HIS A 459 -131.79 15.77 44.21
C HIS A 459 -132.75 16.91 43.82
N ARG A 460 -132.67 17.46 42.60
CA ARG A 460 -133.60 18.49 42.10
C ARG A 460 -135.02 17.94 41.85
N ASN A 461 -135.14 16.70 41.36
CA ASN A 461 -136.45 16.06 41.11
C ASN A 461 -137.09 15.49 42.39
N LYS A 462 -136.33 15.34 43.47
CA LYS A 462 -136.81 14.86 44.78
C LYS A 462 -136.94 16.02 45.77
N GLY A 463 -137.81 16.98 45.43
CA GLY A 463 -137.99 18.21 46.20
C GLY A 463 -138.59 18.01 47.59
N VAL A 464 -138.29 18.98 48.47
CA VAL A 464 -138.85 19.24 49.82
C VAL A 464 -138.32 18.36 50.96
N SER A 465 -137.35 18.88 51.73
CA SER A 465 -137.64 19.52 53.03
C SER A 465 -136.42 20.27 53.58
N GLU A 466 -136.66 21.38 54.29
CA GLU A 466 -135.67 22.32 54.83
C GLU A 466 -135.20 22.01 56.27
N GLY A 467 -134.21 22.77 56.76
CA GLY A 467 -133.79 22.85 58.18
C GLY A 467 -132.28 22.61 58.37
N SER A 468 -131.37 23.60 58.28
CA SER A 468 -131.18 24.81 59.12
C SER A 468 -130.70 24.51 60.56
N GLY A 469 -129.46 24.93 60.89
CA GLY A 469 -128.91 24.92 62.25
C GLY A 469 -127.37 24.98 62.33
N GLY A 470 -126.78 26.18 62.49
CA GLY A 470 -125.44 26.39 63.08
C GLY A 470 -125.49 26.42 64.63
N PRO A 471 -124.45 26.81 65.40
CA PRO A 471 -123.27 27.66 65.08
C PRO A 471 -121.90 26.93 65.23
N GLU A 472 -120.78 27.33 64.61
CA GLU A 472 -119.86 28.47 64.88
C GLU A 472 -119.08 28.43 66.22
N VAL A 473 -117.73 28.35 66.12
CA VAL A 473 -116.66 29.01 66.94
C VAL A 473 -115.27 28.62 66.37
N GLY A 474 -114.45 29.61 65.97
CA GLY A 474 -113.00 29.47 65.65
C GLY A 474 -112.10 29.74 66.88
N PRO A 475 -110.77 30.06 66.79
CA PRO A 475 -109.92 30.52 65.66
C PRO A 475 -108.74 29.53 65.33
N ALA A 476 -107.92 29.60 64.25
CA ALA A 476 -107.16 30.67 63.56
C ALA A 476 -105.92 31.20 64.33
N PRO A 477 -104.97 31.96 63.72
CA PRO A 477 -104.18 31.76 62.47
C PRO A 477 -102.64 31.92 62.73
N THR A 478 -101.73 32.03 61.74
CA THR A 478 -101.15 33.29 61.14
C THR A 478 -100.03 32.80 60.16
N GLU A 479 -99.91 33.12 58.86
CA GLU A 479 -99.54 34.40 58.18
C GLU A 479 -98.09 34.90 58.52
N VAL A 480 -97.27 35.57 57.68
CA VAL A 480 -97.39 36.30 56.37
C VAL A 480 -96.01 36.27 55.59
N PRO A 481 -95.80 36.91 54.39
CA PRO A 481 -94.78 36.51 53.38
C PRO A 481 -93.81 37.66 52.89
N GLU A 482 -93.42 37.65 51.59
CA GLU A 482 -92.72 38.71 50.78
C GLU A 482 -91.17 38.84 50.97
N ASP A 483 -90.31 39.20 49.99
CA ASP A 483 -90.36 39.40 48.51
C ASP A 483 -88.90 39.19 47.97
N THR A 484 -88.57 38.79 46.72
CA THR A 484 -88.32 39.69 45.56
C THR A 484 -87.67 38.89 44.40
N GLY A 485 -88.02 39.15 43.12
CA GLY A 485 -87.02 39.11 42.01
C GLY A 485 -87.21 38.19 40.78
N LEU A 486 -87.93 38.67 39.75
CA LEU A 486 -87.57 38.75 38.29
C LEU A 486 -86.87 37.55 37.57
N ALA A 487 -87.21 37.15 36.34
CA ALA A 487 -88.20 37.60 35.34
C ALA A 487 -88.49 36.47 34.31
N SER A 488 -89.41 36.71 33.36
CA SER A 488 -90.05 35.69 32.51
C SER A 488 -89.85 35.89 30.99
N ALA A 489 -90.20 34.83 30.24
CA ALA A 489 -90.50 34.76 28.80
C ALA A 489 -89.34 34.84 27.79
N GLY A 490 -89.48 34.08 26.70
CA GLY A 490 -88.62 34.12 25.51
C GLY A 490 -89.46 34.17 24.23
N ASP A 491 -88.81 34.17 23.06
CA ASP A 491 -89.46 33.90 21.77
C ASP A 491 -88.43 33.43 20.71
N HIS A 492 -88.93 32.92 19.58
CA HIS A 492 -88.18 32.43 18.43
C HIS A 492 -87.55 33.56 17.58
N GLY A 493 -86.38 33.30 16.99
CA GLY A 493 -85.74 34.25 16.07
C GLY A 493 -84.60 33.65 15.24
N ARG A 494 -84.88 33.30 13.98
CA ARG A 494 -83.89 32.85 12.99
C ARG A 494 -83.29 34.06 12.26
N LEU A 495 -81.95 34.19 12.19
CA LEU A 495 -81.17 34.51 10.96
C LEU A 495 -79.65 34.77 11.18
N ARG A 496 -78.82 33.99 10.45
CA ARG A 496 -77.64 34.41 9.65
C ARG A 496 -76.37 35.06 10.32
N SER A 497 -75.33 34.22 10.46
CA SER A 497 -73.88 34.42 10.09
C SER A 497 -73.20 35.80 10.25
N PRO A 498 -71.97 35.85 10.83
CA PRO A 498 -70.77 35.65 9.98
C PRO A 498 -69.61 34.81 10.57
N ARG A 499 -68.62 34.59 9.70
CA ARG A 499 -67.36 33.80 9.74
C ARG A 499 -66.42 33.94 10.97
N SER A 500 -65.75 32.81 11.29
CA SER A 500 -64.32 32.63 11.68
C SER A 500 -63.79 33.32 12.97
N VAL A 501 -62.86 32.77 13.76
CA VAL A 501 -61.60 32.06 13.43
C VAL A 501 -61.29 30.90 14.43
N THR A 502 -60.38 30.00 14.05
CA THR A 502 -59.95 28.76 14.73
C THR A 502 -58.73 28.89 15.65
N SER A 503 -58.58 27.95 16.60
CA SER A 503 -57.28 27.43 17.06
C SER A 503 -57.32 25.89 17.16
N LEU A 504 -56.23 25.22 16.73
CA LEU A 504 -56.03 23.75 16.66
C LEU A 504 -56.82 22.94 15.59
N GLY A 505 -56.58 23.32 14.32
CA GLY A 505 -56.39 22.49 13.11
C GLY A 505 -56.86 21.01 12.95
N HIS A 506 -57.64 20.83 11.87
CA HIS A 506 -57.68 19.66 10.95
C HIS A 506 -58.33 18.34 11.42
N THR A 507 -59.62 18.05 11.15
CA THR A 507 -60.36 17.74 9.89
C THR A 507 -60.50 16.25 9.57
N LEU A 508 -61.70 15.70 9.80
CA LEU A 508 -62.16 14.40 9.28
C LEU A 508 -62.17 14.38 7.74
N VAL A 509 -61.91 13.21 7.16
CA VAL A 509 -62.25 12.85 5.77
C VAL A 509 -63.13 11.60 5.79
N GLU A 510 -64.06 11.56 4.83
CA GLU A 510 -65.20 10.65 4.72
C GLU A 510 -64.82 9.27 4.14
N SER A 511 -65.20 8.18 4.82
CA SER A 511 -64.92 6.80 4.41
C SER A 511 -65.99 6.23 3.47
N ALA A 512 -65.55 5.52 2.44
CA ALA A 512 -66.36 5.16 1.27
C ALA A 512 -67.45 4.08 1.49
N ARG A 513 -68.46 4.11 0.61
CA ARG A 513 -69.51 3.08 0.48
C ARG A 513 -69.05 1.89 -0.39
N THR A 514 -69.47 0.69 0.04
CA THR A 514 -69.94 -0.47 -0.76
C THR A 514 -69.11 -1.01 -1.95
N TRP A 515 -68.85 -2.32 -1.91
CA TRP A 515 -68.45 -3.17 -3.04
C TRP A 515 -69.39 -3.06 -4.27
N PRO A 516 -68.86 -3.33 -5.48
CA PRO A 516 -69.49 -4.37 -6.31
C PRO A 516 -68.49 -5.27 -7.07
N SER A 517 -69.00 -6.42 -7.53
CA SER A 517 -68.33 -7.44 -8.35
C SER A 517 -68.21 -7.05 -9.86
N PRO A 518 -67.46 -7.78 -10.71
CA PRO A 518 -66.91 -7.26 -11.98
C PRO A 518 -67.80 -7.47 -13.21
N PRO A 519 -67.49 -6.77 -14.33
CA PRO A 519 -67.47 -7.46 -15.63
C PRO A 519 -66.43 -6.98 -16.67
N SER A 520 -65.99 -7.96 -17.49
CA SER A 520 -65.56 -7.87 -18.91
C SER A 520 -64.27 -7.13 -19.35
N PRO A 521 -63.57 -7.64 -20.40
CA PRO A 521 -62.35 -7.04 -20.95
C PRO A 521 -62.61 -6.07 -22.12
N HIS A 522 -61.54 -5.38 -22.53
CA HIS A 522 -61.41 -4.42 -23.65
C HIS A 522 -61.73 -2.95 -23.32
N GLY A 523 -60.65 -2.19 -23.12
CA GLY A 523 -60.65 -0.73 -22.99
C GLY A 523 -59.22 -0.26 -22.70
N ALA A 524 -58.58 0.40 -23.66
CA ALA A 524 -57.21 0.87 -23.50
C ALA A 524 -57.13 1.95 -22.40
N SER A 525 -56.33 1.71 -21.36
CA SER A 525 -56.20 2.59 -20.20
C SER A 525 -54.74 3.06 -20.03
N PRO A 526 -54.44 4.37 -20.18
CA PRO A 526 -53.13 4.92 -19.88
C PRO A 526 -52.99 5.17 -18.37
N ARG A 527 -52.93 4.10 -17.57
CA ARG A 527 -52.80 4.17 -16.09
C ARG A 527 -51.87 3.09 -15.49
N PHE A 528 -50.64 3.01 -15.98
CA PHE A 528 -49.55 2.26 -15.36
C PHE A 528 -48.22 3.05 -15.46
N LEU A 529 -48.06 4.09 -14.64
CA LEU A 529 -46.80 4.83 -14.49
C LEU A 529 -46.24 4.81 -13.06
N ASP A 530 -47.07 4.48 -12.05
CA ASP A 530 -46.72 4.58 -10.63
C ASP A 530 -46.80 3.27 -9.83
N SER A 531 -46.51 2.13 -10.48
CA SER A 531 -46.18 0.91 -9.74
C SER A 531 -44.87 1.11 -8.96
N PRO A 532 -44.75 0.66 -7.69
CA PRO A 532 -43.48 0.70 -6.96
C PRO A 532 -42.36 -0.05 -7.70
N GLU A 533 -42.70 -1.08 -8.49
CA GLU A 533 -41.76 -1.81 -9.34
C GLU A 533 -41.20 -0.93 -10.47
N HIS A 534 -42.03 -0.07 -11.08
CA HIS A 534 -41.60 0.87 -12.12
C HIS A 534 -40.59 1.88 -11.57
N ARG A 535 -40.83 2.40 -10.34
CA ARG A 535 -39.85 3.25 -9.64
C ARG A 535 -38.56 2.50 -9.28
N GLY A 536 -38.64 1.20 -8.98
CA GLY A 536 -37.48 0.32 -8.81
C GLY A 536 -36.63 0.18 -10.08
N TRP A 537 -37.27 -0.10 -11.22
CA TRP A 537 -36.60 -0.17 -12.52
C TRP A 537 -36.00 1.18 -12.94
N GLN A 538 -36.72 2.29 -12.73
CA GLN A 538 -36.22 3.64 -12.99
C GLN A 538 -34.99 3.97 -12.13
N ALA A 539 -34.98 3.58 -10.85
CA ALA A 539 -33.81 3.72 -9.99
C ALA A 539 -32.60 2.91 -10.51
N GLN A 540 -32.79 1.66 -10.94
CA GLN A 540 -31.69 0.85 -11.52
C GLN A 540 -31.18 1.43 -12.84
N VAL A 541 -32.07 1.95 -13.70
CA VAL A 541 -31.69 2.61 -14.96
C VAL A 541 -30.90 3.90 -14.70
N THR A 542 -31.27 4.70 -13.68
CA THR A 542 -30.49 5.90 -13.31
C THR A 542 -29.11 5.54 -12.73
N GLU A 543 -29.01 4.46 -11.95
CA GLU A 543 -27.73 3.94 -11.43
C GLU A 543 -26.80 3.43 -12.54
N LEU A 544 -27.31 2.57 -13.43
CA LEU A 544 -26.55 2.07 -14.59
C LEU A 544 -26.11 3.21 -15.52
N LYS A 545 -26.96 4.21 -15.72
CA LYS A 545 -26.63 5.41 -16.50
C LYS A 545 -25.54 6.26 -15.83
N ALA A 546 -25.54 6.36 -14.51
CA ALA A 546 -24.51 7.05 -13.75
C ALA A 546 -23.16 6.32 -13.83
N LEU A 547 -23.17 5.00 -13.68
CA LEU A 547 -21.98 4.14 -13.84
C LEU A 547 -21.41 4.25 -15.26
N TRP A 548 -22.25 4.19 -16.29
CA TRP A 548 -21.82 4.37 -17.68
C TRP A 548 -21.20 5.77 -17.92
N GLN A 549 -21.84 6.84 -17.42
CA GLN A 549 -21.28 8.20 -17.52
C GLN A 549 -19.97 8.37 -16.75
N ALA A 550 -19.83 7.74 -15.57
CA ALA A 550 -18.61 7.74 -14.79
C ALA A 550 -17.46 7.05 -15.53
N THR A 551 -17.70 5.83 -16.05
CA THR A 551 -16.70 5.08 -16.84
C THR A 551 -16.34 5.76 -18.16
N GLU A 552 -17.24 6.55 -18.76
CA GLU A 552 -16.93 7.40 -19.91
C GLU A 552 -16.00 8.56 -19.55
N VAL A 553 -16.25 9.25 -18.44
CA VAL A 553 -15.33 10.29 -17.92
C VAL A 553 -13.96 9.70 -17.60
N GLU A 554 -13.90 8.55 -16.92
CA GLU A 554 -12.64 7.85 -16.64
C GLU A 554 -11.90 7.45 -17.92
N ARG A 555 -12.59 6.85 -18.90
CA ARG A 555 -12.01 6.48 -20.21
C ARG A 555 -11.39 7.68 -20.91
N ASN A 556 -12.10 8.81 -20.95
CA ASN A 556 -11.65 10.02 -21.64
C ASN A 556 -10.42 10.62 -20.91
N ARG A 557 -10.45 10.72 -19.59
CA ARG A 557 -9.31 11.22 -18.78
C ARG A 557 -8.11 10.28 -18.77
N LEU A 558 -8.31 8.96 -18.78
CA LEU A 558 -7.23 8.00 -18.96
C LEU A 558 -6.60 8.11 -20.36
N THR A 559 -7.40 8.43 -21.40
CA THR A 559 -6.88 8.69 -22.75
C THR A 559 -6.02 9.96 -22.77
N GLU A 560 -6.46 11.05 -22.13
CA GLU A 560 -5.64 12.24 -21.91
C GLU A 560 -4.34 11.93 -21.15
N PHE A 561 -4.43 11.15 -20.06
CA PHE A 561 -3.28 10.74 -19.27
C PHE A 561 -2.24 9.94 -20.09
N VAL A 562 -2.72 9.04 -20.96
CA VAL A 562 -1.87 8.31 -21.91
C VAL A 562 -1.19 9.26 -22.90
N THR A 563 -1.88 10.27 -23.46
CA THR A 563 -1.23 11.22 -24.38
C THR A 563 -0.18 12.09 -23.68
N VAL A 564 -0.42 12.50 -22.43
CA VAL A 564 0.56 13.25 -21.60
C VAL A 564 1.77 12.38 -21.22
N LEU A 565 1.57 11.09 -20.93
CA LEU A 565 2.67 10.14 -20.75
C LEU A 565 3.48 9.95 -22.04
N GLN A 566 2.80 9.69 -23.18
CA GLN A 566 3.44 9.51 -24.48
C GLN A 566 4.28 10.73 -24.90
N LYS A 567 3.75 11.94 -24.66
CA LYS A 567 4.48 13.19 -24.93
C LYS A 567 5.74 13.31 -24.06
N ARG A 568 5.65 13.02 -22.76
CA ARG A 568 6.82 13.05 -21.87
C ARG A 568 7.85 11.97 -22.21
N THR A 569 7.45 10.77 -22.61
CA THR A 569 8.40 9.75 -23.10
C THR A 569 9.07 10.20 -24.40
N TRP A 570 8.32 10.80 -25.33
CA TRP A 570 8.86 11.35 -26.57
C TRP A 570 9.87 12.48 -26.33
N GLU A 571 9.59 13.39 -25.38
CA GLU A 571 10.52 14.46 -24.98
C GLU A 571 11.81 13.91 -24.35
N VAL A 572 11.72 12.85 -23.53
CA VAL A 572 12.89 12.19 -22.92
C VAL A 572 13.73 11.43 -23.96
N GLU A 573 13.10 10.77 -24.94
CA GLU A 573 13.81 10.09 -26.04
C GLU A 573 14.43 11.08 -27.02
N GLY A 574 13.71 12.15 -27.38
CA GLY A 574 14.21 13.26 -28.19
C GLY A 574 15.42 13.93 -27.53
N GLY A 575 15.36 14.21 -26.23
CA GLY A 575 16.48 14.75 -25.46
C GLY A 575 17.73 13.85 -25.49
N ARG A 576 17.57 12.53 -25.33
CA ARG A 576 18.69 11.57 -25.47
C ARG A 576 19.26 11.51 -26.88
N SER A 577 18.43 11.72 -27.91
CA SER A 577 18.89 11.78 -29.31
C SER A 577 19.74 13.03 -29.57
N VAL A 578 19.33 14.19 -29.03
CA VAL A 578 20.07 15.45 -29.15
C VAL A 578 21.39 15.43 -28.37
N LEU A 579 21.40 14.91 -27.13
CA LEU A 579 22.63 14.75 -26.35
C LEU A 579 23.64 13.83 -27.07
N ARG A 580 23.19 12.69 -27.59
CA ARG A 580 23.99 11.78 -28.45
C ARG A 580 24.40 12.42 -29.80
N GLY A 581 23.81 13.54 -30.18
CA GLY A 581 24.30 14.39 -31.28
C GLY A 581 25.45 15.29 -30.83
N GLY A 582 25.28 15.98 -29.70
CA GLY A 582 26.28 16.87 -29.12
C GLY A 582 27.61 16.20 -28.77
N ASP A 583 27.57 15.02 -28.13
CA ASP A 583 28.78 14.30 -27.72
C ASP A 583 29.69 13.97 -28.92
N ARG A 584 29.10 13.61 -30.06
CA ARG A 584 29.84 13.32 -31.30
C ARG A 584 30.48 14.56 -31.92
N SER A 585 29.92 15.74 -31.70
CA SER A 585 30.49 17.01 -32.14
C SER A 585 31.63 17.49 -31.21
N ALA A 586 31.59 17.12 -29.92
CA ALA A 586 32.65 17.46 -28.97
C ALA A 586 33.90 16.57 -29.16
N GLU A 587 33.71 15.29 -29.51
CA GLU A 587 34.82 14.33 -29.73
C GLU A 587 35.72 14.68 -30.94
N GLU A 588 35.18 15.40 -31.93
CA GLU A 588 35.89 15.78 -33.16
C GLU A 588 36.84 16.99 -32.96
N VAL A 589 36.61 17.83 -31.95
CA VAL A 589 37.38 19.07 -31.70
C VAL A 589 38.68 18.83 -30.90
N VAL A 590 38.80 17.69 -30.20
CA VAL A 590 39.90 17.43 -29.24
C VAL A 590 41.14 16.77 -29.90
N ARG A 591 41.12 16.52 -31.21
CA ARG A 591 42.27 15.98 -31.99
C ARG A 591 42.65 16.91 -33.14
N PRO A 592 43.36 18.04 -32.89
CA PRO A 592 44.81 18.02 -33.15
C PRO A 592 45.66 19.11 -32.44
N THR A 593 46.29 18.82 -31.29
CA THR A 593 47.24 19.80 -30.66
C THR A 593 48.58 19.21 -30.21
N SER A 594 48.73 17.88 -30.12
CA SER A 594 49.86 17.25 -29.40
C SER A 594 51.15 16.99 -30.21
N VAL A 595 51.35 17.59 -31.38
CA VAL A 595 52.46 17.23 -32.30
C VAL A 595 53.61 18.26 -32.35
N ASN A 596 53.41 19.52 -31.92
CA ASN A 596 54.42 20.57 -32.03
C ASN A 596 54.97 21.04 -30.67
N SER A 597 55.97 20.35 -30.12
CA SER A 597 56.96 20.94 -29.18
C SER A 597 58.17 20.03 -28.95
N LEU A 598 59.15 20.06 -29.88
CA LEU A 598 60.47 19.46 -29.70
C LEU A 598 61.56 20.33 -30.35
N ARG A 599 62.14 21.26 -29.57
CA ARG A 599 63.50 21.80 -29.81
C ARG A 599 64.06 22.44 -28.52
N PRO A 600 65.32 22.18 -28.13
CA PRO A 600 65.94 22.76 -26.92
C PRO A 600 66.71 24.05 -27.22
N HIS A 601 66.87 24.91 -26.22
CA HIS A 601 67.85 26.02 -26.18
C HIS A 601 68.38 26.26 -24.76
N SER A 602 69.56 26.88 -24.66
CA SER A 602 70.45 26.73 -23.51
C SER A 602 71.10 28.05 -23.04
N GLN A 603 71.36 28.14 -21.72
CA GLN A 603 72.35 29.03 -21.05
C GLN A 603 72.03 30.55 -20.93
N PRO A 604 72.77 31.33 -20.09
CA PRO A 604 73.02 31.15 -18.65
C PRO A 604 72.91 32.49 -17.86
N TRP A 605 73.84 32.75 -16.91
CA TRP A 605 74.00 33.94 -16.05
C TRP A 605 73.26 33.92 -14.70
N SER A 606 73.55 34.92 -13.86
CA SER A 606 73.82 34.69 -12.42
C SER A 606 74.00 35.98 -11.60
N LEU A 607 73.94 35.84 -10.26
CA LEU A 607 74.53 36.63 -9.15
C LEU A 607 73.55 37.14 -8.08
N SER A 608 73.97 36.96 -6.82
CA SER A 608 73.36 37.40 -5.53
C SER A 608 73.94 38.81 -5.13
N PRO A 609 73.87 39.37 -3.88
CA PRO A 609 73.57 38.78 -2.54
C PRO A 609 72.85 39.65 -1.45
N ALA A 610 72.61 39.01 -0.28
CA ALA A 610 72.57 39.55 1.11
C ALA A 610 71.35 40.43 1.56
N MET A 611 70.96 40.55 2.85
CA MET A 611 71.49 40.12 4.17
C MET A 611 70.38 39.61 5.16
N VAL A 612 70.79 38.97 6.27
CA VAL A 612 70.01 38.54 7.48
C VAL A 612 70.21 39.55 8.65
N PRO A 613 69.45 39.60 9.79
CA PRO A 613 69.27 38.57 10.86
C PRO A 613 67.78 38.36 11.31
N GLU A 614 67.28 37.31 11.99
CA GLU A 614 67.65 36.54 13.23
C GLU A 614 67.45 37.30 14.58
N PRO A 615 67.12 36.67 15.74
CA PRO A 615 65.94 35.84 16.06
C PRO A 615 65.34 36.09 17.49
N SER A 616 64.24 35.40 17.90
CA SER A 616 63.98 35.04 19.33
C SER A 616 62.76 34.11 19.60
N HIS A 617 62.89 33.23 20.61
CA HIS A 617 61.84 32.48 21.34
C HIS A 617 61.99 32.81 22.87
N PRO A 618 61.32 32.18 23.89
CA PRO A 618 60.19 31.21 23.95
C PRO A 618 59.13 31.41 25.10
N ARG A 619 57.88 30.87 24.92
CA ARG A 619 57.00 30.15 25.94
C ARG A 619 56.58 30.84 27.28
N PRO A 620 55.74 30.25 28.20
CA PRO A 620 54.70 29.17 28.12
C PRO A 620 53.35 29.44 28.89
N SER A 621 52.40 28.48 28.82
CA SER A 621 51.28 28.17 29.78
C SER A 621 50.05 29.12 29.80
N VAL A 622 48.82 28.77 30.24
CA VAL A 622 48.26 27.74 31.17
C VAL A 622 46.94 27.09 30.63
N CYS A 623 46.48 26.01 31.27
CA CYS A 623 45.30 25.18 30.95
C CYS A 623 43.89 25.78 31.20
N LEU A 624 42.90 25.22 30.48
CA LEU A 624 41.51 24.77 30.82
C LEU A 624 40.96 25.01 32.27
N PRO A 625 39.61 25.05 32.52
CA PRO A 625 38.55 24.30 31.79
C PRO A 625 37.12 24.93 31.67
N ALA A 626 36.22 24.16 31.03
CA ALA A 626 34.85 23.82 31.48
C ALA A 626 33.58 24.32 30.72
N SER A 627 32.64 23.37 30.63
CA SER A 627 31.17 23.47 30.61
C SER A 627 30.37 23.97 29.37
N THR A 628 29.76 23.00 28.68
CA THR A 628 28.30 22.82 28.52
C THR A 628 27.42 24.06 28.22
N ALA A 629 26.78 24.11 27.04
CA ALA A 629 25.37 23.72 26.83
C ALA A 629 24.71 24.30 25.55
N ARG A 630 23.66 23.60 25.07
CA ARG A 630 22.58 24.05 24.14
C ARG A 630 22.94 24.34 22.68
N HIS A 631 22.79 23.32 21.83
CA HIS A 631 22.47 23.51 20.41
C HIS A 631 20.98 23.83 20.23
N ASN A 632 20.67 24.87 19.44
CA ASN A 632 19.38 25.06 18.77
C ASN A 632 19.67 25.33 17.29
N PRO A 633 19.08 24.60 16.32
CA PRO A 633 19.50 24.70 14.91
C PRO A 633 18.65 25.70 14.13
N ASN A 634 19.18 26.90 13.88
CA ASN A 634 18.88 27.69 12.67
C ASN A 634 19.72 28.98 12.60
N ALA A 635 20.88 28.91 11.95
CA ALA A 635 21.57 30.07 11.40
C ALA A 635 22.36 29.65 10.16
N ARG A 636 22.12 30.34 9.03
CA ARG A 636 22.93 30.19 7.82
C ARG A 636 24.30 30.84 8.06
N GLU A 637 25.33 30.06 8.34
CA GLU A 637 26.71 30.53 8.14
C GLU A 637 27.16 30.20 6.71
N LYS A 638 27.18 31.23 5.84
CA LYS A 638 28.29 31.32 4.88
C LYS A 638 29.55 31.44 5.73
N LYS A 639 30.38 30.41 5.76
CA LYS A 639 31.69 30.47 6.43
C LYS A 639 32.76 30.06 5.44
N ASP A 640 33.60 31.03 5.11
CA ASP A 640 34.76 30.82 4.27
C ASP A 640 35.62 29.69 4.85
N ARG A 641 35.91 28.68 4.02
CA ARG A 641 36.93 27.70 4.36
C ARG A 641 38.26 28.44 4.37
N SER A 642 38.78 28.65 5.57
CA SER A 642 40.14 29.12 5.82
C SER A 642 41.13 28.38 4.93
N LEU A 643 41.87 29.14 4.11
CA LEU A 643 42.97 28.66 3.31
C LEU A 643 44.03 28.01 4.21
N ALA A 644 44.05 26.68 4.24
CA ALA A 644 45.23 25.95 4.67
C ALA A 644 46.36 26.23 3.66
N GLN A 645 47.58 26.41 4.17
CA GLN A 645 48.74 26.80 3.37
C GLN A 645 49.06 25.77 2.26
N PRO A 646 49.64 26.21 1.13
CA PRO A 646 49.75 25.38 -0.07
C PRO A 646 50.74 24.23 0.15
N SER A 647 50.27 23.00 0.02
CA SER A 647 51.15 21.89 -0.35
C SER A 647 51.61 22.10 -1.80
N SER A 648 52.88 21.83 -2.05
CA SER A 648 53.52 22.03 -3.35
C SER A 648 53.12 20.95 -4.37
N MET A 649 51.86 20.97 -4.79
CA MET A 649 51.41 20.30 -6.01
C MET A 649 51.62 21.25 -7.20
N PRO A 650 52.02 20.76 -8.38
CA PRO A 650 52.09 21.58 -9.59
C PRO A 650 50.76 22.30 -9.86
N VAL A 651 50.83 23.52 -10.41
CA VAL A 651 49.64 24.33 -10.69
C VAL A 651 48.73 23.63 -11.69
N GLU A 652 49.29 22.86 -12.64
CA GLU A 652 48.53 21.96 -13.52
C GLU A 652 47.68 20.95 -12.72
N SER A 653 48.23 20.23 -11.73
CA SER A 653 47.46 19.26 -10.96
C SER A 653 46.37 19.91 -10.10
N GLN A 654 46.59 21.13 -9.58
CA GLN A 654 45.54 21.88 -8.88
C GLN A 654 44.44 22.33 -9.85
N MET A 655 44.79 22.72 -11.08
CA MET A 655 43.83 23.04 -12.14
C MET A 655 43.01 21.80 -12.53
N GLU A 656 43.66 20.66 -12.76
CA GLU A 656 43.00 19.37 -13.08
C GLU A 656 42.06 18.90 -11.95
N GLU A 657 42.46 19.04 -10.68
CA GLU A 657 41.62 18.72 -9.53
C GLU A 657 40.38 19.66 -9.45
N ILE A 658 40.55 20.95 -9.74
CA ILE A 658 39.42 21.89 -9.79
C ILE A 658 38.51 21.58 -10.99
N THR A 659 39.06 21.27 -12.16
CA THR A 659 38.29 20.92 -13.36
C THR A 659 37.48 19.64 -13.15
N THR A 660 38.06 18.60 -12.56
CA THR A 660 37.35 17.35 -12.25
C THR A 660 36.27 17.55 -11.19
N ARG A 661 36.53 18.32 -10.13
CA ARG A 661 35.50 18.71 -9.14
C ARG A 661 34.35 19.50 -9.78
N LEU A 662 34.64 20.39 -10.71
CA LEU A 662 33.62 21.21 -11.40
C LEU A 662 32.79 20.35 -12.37
N ALA A 663 33.40 19.37 -13.04
CA ALA A 663 32.69 18.37 -13.85
C ALA A 663 31.73 17.51 -12.99
N ILE A 664 32.21 16.96 -11.88
CA ILE A 664 31.37 16.20 -10.92
C ILE A 664 30.20 17.06 -10.42
N GLN A 665 30.46 18.33 -10.07
CA GLN A 665 29.42 19.25 -9.63
C GLN A 665 28.43 19.60 -10.76
N ALA A 666 28.86 19.63 -12.02
CA ALA A 666 27.97 19.81 -13.17
C ALA A 666 27.06 18.60 -13.38
N GLU A 667 27.61 17.37 -13.31
CA GLU A 667 26.86 16.11 -13.36
C GLU A 667 25.83 16.01 -12.21
N GLU A 668 26.25 16.33 -10.97
CA GLU A 668 25.35 16.35 -9.81
C GLU A 668 24.20 17.35 -10.01
N ASN A 669 24.49 18.55 -10.51
CA ASN A 669 23.47 19.54 -10.84
C ASN A 669 22.55 19.07 -11.98
N GLU A 670 23.04 18.30 -12.96
CA GLU A 670 22.19 17.73 -14.01
C GLU A 670 21.27 16.64 -13.46
N MET A 671 21.80 15.74 -12.62
CA MET A 671 21.02 14.71 -11.92
C MET A 671 19.93 15.33 -11.04
N LEU A 672 20.25 16.39 -10.27
CA LEU A 672 19.27 17.13 -9.46
C LEU A 672 18.19 17.81 -10.34
N LYS A 673 18.57 18.38 -11.50
CA LYS A 673 17.60 18.92 -12.47
C LYS A 673 16.71 17.82 -13.06
N ALA A 674 17.26 16.64 -13.36
CA ALA A 674 16.51 15.49 -13.86
C ALA A 674 15.52 14.95 -12.80
N ALA A 675 15.97 14.79 -11.55
CA ALA A 675 15.11 14.43 -10.42
C ALA A 675 13.99 15.46 -10.20
N GLY A 676 14.31 16.77 -10.29
CA GLY A 676 13.32 17.84 -10.20
C GLY A 676 12.27 17.82 -11.33
N ARG A 677 12.67 17.46 -12.56
CA ARG A 677 11.72 17.23 -13.68
C ARG A 677 10.83 16.01 -13.42
N ALA A 678 11.40 14.91 -12.94
CA ALA A 678 10.64 13.69 -12.61
C ALA A 678 9.64 13.89 -11.46
N LEU A 679 10.00 14.69 -10.44
CA LEU A 679 9.09 15.07 -9.34
C LEU A 679 7.91 15.90 -9.84
N ARG A 680 8.16 16.94 -10.66
CA ARG A 680 7.08 17.75 -11.25
C ARG A 680 6.14 16.92 -12.13
N GLY A 681 6.68 16.01 -12.94
CA GLY A 681 5.86 15.09 -13.73
C GLY A 681 4.92 14.24 -12.87
N LYS A 682 5.39 13.71 -11.73
CA LYS A 682 4.52 12.98 -10.78
C LYS A 682 3.48 13.87 -10.11
N GLU A 683 3.82 15.12 -9.80
CA GLU A 683 2.89 16.10 -9.21
C GLU A 683 1.76 16.46 -10.18
N GLU A 684 2.09 16.63 -11.47
CA GLU A 684 1.11 16.79 -12.56
C GLU A 684 0.22 15.54 -12.69
N ASP A 685 0.79 14.34 -12.61
CA ASP A 685 0.02 13.09 -12.64
C ASP A 685 -0.98 13.02 -11.49
N PHE A 686 -0.54 13.31 -10.25
CA PHE A 686 -1.43 13.34 -9.09
C PHE A 686 -2.54 14.39 -9.23
N ARG A 687 -2.28 15.56 -9.84
CA ARG A 687 -3.34 16.54 -10.15
C ARG A 687 -4.37 15.97 -11.12
N MET A 688 -3.95 15.35 -12.21
CA MET A 688 -4.86 14.73 -13.21
C MET A 688 -5.73 13.63 -12.59
N TYR A 689 -5.17 12.80 -11.70
CA TYR A 689 -5.94 11.79 -10.95
C TYR A 689 -6.98 12.42 -10.01
N HIS A 690 -6.63 13.48 -9.28
CA HIS A 690 -7.57 14.18 -8.40
C HIS A 690 -8.70 14.86 -9.19
N GLU A 691 -8.39 15.47 -10.34
CA GLU A 691 -9.40 16.05 -11.22
C GLU A 691 -10.37 14.98 -11.76
N THR A 692 -9.83 13.84 -12.22
CA THR A 692 -10.63 12.70 -12.71
C THR A 692 -11.58 12.20 -11.62
N LEU A 693 -11.05 11.93 -10.42
CA LEU A 693 -11.85 11.47 -9.28
C LEU A 693 -12.93 12.50 -8.87
N GLY A 694 -12.61 13.80 -8.96
CA GLY A 694 -13.56 14.89 -8.72
C GLY A 694 -14.72 14.90 -9.72
N GLN A 695 -14.44 14.68 -11.00
CA GLN A 695 -15.45 14.65 -12.06
C GLN A 695 -16.33 13.39 -11.96
N VAL A 696 -15.74 12.23 -11.73
CA VAL A 696 -16.46 10.97 -11.46
C VAL A 696 -17.37 11.10 -10.25
N LYS A 697 -16.87 11.63 -9.13
CA LYS A 697 -17.68 11.96 -7.94
C LYS A 697 -18.82 12.94 -8.28
N GLY A 698 -18.58 13.90 -9.17
CA GLY A 698 -19.59 14.82 -9.68
C GLY A 698 -20.75 14.12 -10.41
N VAL A 699 -20.45 13.12 -11.25
CA VAL A 699 -21.45 12.29 -11.94
C VAL A 699 -22.31 11.52 -10.91
N PHE A 700 -21.68 10.81 -9.97
CA PHE A 700 -22.41 10.08 -8.92
C PHE A 700 -23.27 10.99 -8.05
N LEU A 701 -22.76 12.17 -7.65
CA LEU A 701 -23.53 13.15 -6.88
C LEU A 701 -24.71 13.74 -7.68
N LYS A 702 -24.59 13.86 -9.01
CA LYS A 702 -25.71 14.26 -9.87
C LYS A 702 -26.78 13.17 -9.94
N ALA A 703 -26.38 11.91 -10.11
CA ALA A 703 -27.30 10.78 -10.11
C ALA A 703 -28.01 10.58 -8.76
N LEU A 704 -27.29 10.72 -7.64
CA LEU A 704 -27.87 10.64 -6.29
C LEU A 704 -28.83 11.80 -5.97
N ARG A 705 -28.69 12.96 -6.63
CA ARG A 705 -29.69 14.04 -6.55
C ARG A 705 -30.92 13.69 -7.37
N GLN A 706 -30.75 13.25 -8.63
CA GLN A 706 -31.87 12.81 -9.47
C GLN A 706 -32.68 11.70 -8.77
N GLN A 707 -32.01 10.68 -8.22
CA GLN A 707 -32.68 9.59 -7.50
C GLN A 707 -33.39 10.05 -6.20
N LYS A 708 -33.07 11.22 -5.66
CA LYS A 708 -33.79 11.83 -4.52
C LYS A 708 -34.95 12.73 -4.97
N GLU A 709 -34.86 13.28 -6.17
CA GLU A 709 -35.94 14.04 -6.82
C GLU A 709 -37.01 13.06 -7.34
N ASP A 710 -36.63 11.98 -8.03
CA ASP A 710 -37.50 10.89 -8.52
C ASP A 710 -38.16 10.05 -7.39
N LYS A 711 -37.82 10.31 -6.11
CA LYS A 711 -38.40 9.68 -4.90
C LYS A 711 -39.34 10.61 -4.12
N ARG A 712 -39.52 11.85 -4.55
CA ARG A 712 -40.44 12.84 -3.95
C ARG A 712 -41.72 12.96 -4.77
#